data_AF-A0A3B9XVJ2-F1
#
_entry.id   AF-A0A3B9XVJ2-F1
#
_cell.length_a   1.000
_cell.length_b   1.000
_cell.length_c   1.000
_cell.angle_alpha   90.00
_cell.angle_beta   90.00
_cell.angle_gamma   90.00
#
_symmetry.space_group_name_H-M   'P 1'
#
loop_
_entity.id
_entity.type
_entity.pdbx_description
1 polymer ?
#
loop_
_entity_poly.entity_id
_entity_poly.type
_entity_poly.pdbx_seq_one_letter_code
_entity_poly.pdbx_strand_id
1 'polypeptide(L)'
;PHQFHIAQTVSRHAEARVMLADEVGLGKTIEAGLIAHQLLISGKISRIIILVPDSLVHQWLVEMRRRFNMPVRVLDNDQCEALCEQQDTDNPFMHEQLVLCSIQFLLHNQRWANAALDSPWDLLIVDEAHHLAWQPEAPSPAYSLVEEFSLKAKSLLLLTATPEKEGPESHFAQLHLLDPLRYQNLPAFIEQQARFNDIALMAERLIDHQSLSGDQLNQLKQLLQDESSLQLIEQLENDQEDSHAATTLATRLLDQHGTGRALFRNTRASISGFPQRQLTRVRLQAPELYTQLGLASFLDQLYPEMHAPEVEWLAQDPRVEWLLETLKQNRGQKFLVICHHKDSACALQAHLHFKGGIQCSAFHEDLSLIERDRSAAWFAAEEDGAQALICSEIGSEGRNFQFCHNLVMFDLPGSIDLLEQRIGRLDRIGQQEDIQIFTPYLADTQQQHLLNWYDEGFNAFTKTEASHSVVFENLQDDFHQAIIHMDNSALEQLINTTQTKIAELHERFVHGRNRLLELHSRGDDSVAPLIEAVLESDDDPSLEFYMEQVFNAYGVEEEELSENIVLIRPGTSLEHNSFPNLPEDGVSATFERDIALSREDIEFLSLDHPMVRNAMDMIITSGKGSSVMSLLKNKQIKEGTILLEALFIVECPAPAELQLGQLLPATPVRLLLDQQGRDISKAVTTDALDKQLKRVKGDLITPMLKEIQDPVLAMLNKGNSLMEQRKQALVENAQQRFRDYWENEKQRLQALSHLDQQDKAIHNVEKRLQKGLALLAKNSQYRLDGLRIMVTIS
;
A
#
# COMPACT_ATOMS: atom_id res chain seq x y z
N PRO A 1 10.46 -2.07 2.82
CA PRO A 1 11.31 -1.07 2.12
C PRO A 1 10.91 -0.81 0.67
N HIS A 2 10.81 -1.87 -0.15
CA HIS A 2 10.46 -1.77 -1.58
C HIS A 2 9.12 -1.05 -1.82
N GLN A 3 8.09 -1.36 -1.04
CA GLN A 3 6.77 -0.70 -1.14
C GLN A 3 6.86 0.82 -0.91
N PHE A 4 7.68 1.26 0.05
CA PHE A 4 7.90 2.69 0.33
C PHE A 4 8.66 3.37 -0.81
N HIS A 5 9.65 2.68 -1.41
CA HIS A 5 10.37 3.20 -2.59
C HIS A 5 9.42 3.48 -3.75
N ILE A 6 8.58 2.51 -4.09
CA ILE A 6 7.60 2.62 -5.17
C ILE A 6 6.63 3.75 -4.85
N ALA A 7 6.03 3.78 -3.65
CA ALA A 7 5.09 4.82 -3.25
C ALA A 7 5.71 6.22 -3.31
N GLN A 8 6.95 6.39 -2.81
CA GLN A 8 7.67 7.68 -2.84
C GLN A 8 8.00 8.12 -4.27
N THR A 9 8.43 7.19 -5.12
CA THR A 9 8.79 7.47 -6.51
C THR A 9 7.55 7.86 -7.32
N VAL A 10 6.51 7.03 -7.27
CA VAL A 10 5.28 7.24 -8.05
C VAL A 10 4.53 8.48 -7.59
N SER A 11 4.46 8.74 -6.29
CA SER A 11 3.77 9.93 -5.77
C SER A 11 4.47 11.24 -6.12
N ARG A 12 5.76 11.23 -6.51
CA ARG A 12 6.47 12.42 -7.02
C ARG A 12 6.14 12.73 -8.46
N HIS A 13 5.58 11.80 -9.23
CA HIS A 13 5.17 12.07 -10.60
C HIS A 13 4.04 13.11 -10.66
N ALA A 14 3.99 13.87 -11.75
CA ALA A 14 2.91 14.81 -12.04
C ALA A 14 1.62 14.05 -12.34
N GLU A 15 1.74 12.98 -13.13
CA GLU A 15 0.71 12.01 -13.47
C GLU A 15 1.26 10.61 -13.14
N ALA A 16 0.59 9.90 -12.23
CA ALA A 16 1.01 8.59 -11.75
C ALA A 16 0.45 7.51 -12.69
N ARG A 17 1.09 7.32 -13.85
CA ARG A 17 0.73 6.28 -14.82
C ARG A 17 1.77 5.16 -14.78
N VAL A 18 1.52 4.13 -13.98
CA VAL A 18 2.48 3.05 -13.72
C VAL A 18 1.81 1.68 -13.64
N MET A 19 2.60 0.64 -13.87
CA MET A 19 2.25 -0.76 -13.75
C MET A 19 3.05 -1.39 -12.62
N LEU A 20 2.34 -1.96 -11.66
CA LEU A 20 2.85 -2.74 -10.55
C LEU A 20 2.77 -4.22 -10.95
N ALA A 21 3.90 -4.77 -11.37
CA ALA A 21 4.07 -6.14 -11.83
C ALA A 21 4.87 -7.00 -10.84
N ASP A 22 4.91 -6.58 -9.57
CA ASP A 22 5.53 -7.29 -8.47
C ASP A 22 4.97 -8.72 -8.36
N GLU A 23 5.83 -9.64 -7.94
CA GLU A 23 5.47 -11.04 -7.71
C GLU A 23 4.28 -11.16 -6.73
N VAL A 24 3.53 -12.26 -6.84
CA VAL A 24 2.38 -12.54 -5.98
C VAL A 24 2.84 -12.54 -4.51
N GLY A 25 2.08 -11.87 -3.65
CA GLY A 25 2.40 -11.77 -2.22
C GLY A 25 3.34 -10.62 -1.82
N LEU A 26 3.92 -9.86 -2.77
CA LEU A 26 4.77 -8.71 -2.45
C LEU A 26 4.01 -7.43 -2.04
N GLY A 27 2.68 -7.45 -2.16
CA GLY A 27 1.81 -6.38 -1.66
C GLY A 27 1.40 -5.32 -2.69
N LYS A 28 1.16 -5.69 -3.96
CA LYS A 28 0.66 -4.77 -5.01
C LYS A 28 -0.54 -3.92 -4.57
N THR A 29 -1.51 -4.52 -3.88
CA THR A 29 -2.69 -3.81 -3.37
C THR A 29 -2.31 -2.79 -2.28
N ILE A 30 -1.34 -3.13 -1.43
CA ILE A 30 -0.80 -2.21 -0.43
C ILE A 30 -0.05 -1.05 -1.09
N GLU A 31 0.75 -1.32 -2.12
CA GLU A 31 1.45 -0.29 -2.89
C GLU A 31 0.47 0.67 -3.57
N ALA A 32 -0.58 0.13 -4.22
CA ALA A 32 -1.62 0.93 -4.84
C ALA A 32 -2.38 1.77 -3.81
N GLY A 33 -2.72 1.19 -2.65
CA GLY A 33 -3.33 1.91 -1.54
C GLY A 33 -2.43 3.02 -0.99
N LEU A 34 -1.14 2.75 -0.78
CA LEU A 34 -0.15 3.75 -0.32
C LEU A 34 -0.02 4.91 -1.32
N ILE A 35 0.07 4.61 -2.63
CA ILE A 35 0.13 5.63 -3.67
C ILE A 35 -1.16 6.45 -3.67
N ALA A 36 -2.32 5.80 -3.71
CA ALA A 36 -3.62 6.48 -3.69
C ALA A 36 -3.77 7.37 -2.43
N HIS A 37 -3.36 6.86 -1.26
CA HIS A 37 -3.42 7.55 0.02
C HIS A 37 -2.55 8.81 -0.01
N GLN A 38 -1.30 8.67 -0.44
CA GLN A 38 -0.38 9.80 -0.55
C GLN A 38 -0.90 10.85 -1.53
N LEU A 39 -1.46 10.43 -2.67
CA LEU A 39 -2.03 11.34 -3.66
C LEU A 39 -3.28 12.08 -3.13
N LEU A 40 -4.12 11.41 -2.33
CA LEU A 40 -5.30 12.01 -1.68
C LEU A 40 -4.89 13.00 -0.58
N ILE A 41 -4.04 12.58 0.36
CA ILE A 41 -3.56 13.44 1.47
C ILE A 41 -2.87 14.69 0.94
N SER A 42 -2.05 14.52 -0.10
CA SER A 42 -1.33 15.62 -0.72
C SER A 42 -2.18 16.48 -1.67
N GLY A 43 -3.47 16.14 -1.83
CA GLY A 43 -4.45 16.88 -2.64
C GLY A 43 -4.19 16.82 -4.15
N LYS A 44 -3.39 15.86 -4.63
CA LYS A 44 -3.12 15.68 -6.07
C LYS A 44 -4.32 15.10 -6.81
N ILE A 45 -5.08 14.26 -6.12
CA ILE A 45 -6.28 13.62 -6.62
C ILE A 45 -7.40 13.81 -5.61
N SER A 46 -8.63 13.75 -6.10
CA SER A 46 -9.85 13.79 -5.29
C SER A 46 -10.78 12.63 -5.62
N ARG A 47 -10.71 12.12 -6.85
CA ARG A 47 -11.64 11.12 -7.38
C ARG A 47 -10.90 9.89 -7.88
N ILE A 48 -11.26 8.74 -7.32
CA ILE A 48 -10.65 7.44 -7.65
C ILE A 48 -11.75 6.49 -8.11
N ILE A 49 -11.50 5.77 -9.19
CA ILE A 49 -12.27 4.58 -9.55
C ILE A 49 -11.33 3.37 -9.55
N ILE A 50 -11.74 2.33 -8.83
CA ILE A 50 -11.04 1.06 -8.71
C ILE A 50 -11.87 0.00 -9.43
N LEU A 51 -11.28 -0.61 -10.45
CA LEU A 51 -11.88 -1.66 -11.27
C LEU A 51 -11.19 -2.99 -10.96
N VAL A 52 -11.97 -3.97 -10.50
CA VAL A 52 -11.46 -5.27 -10.07
C VAL A 52 -12.31 -6.43 -10.60
N PRO A 53 -11.83 -7.68 -10.59
CA PRO A 53 -12.68 -8.86 -10.73
C PRO A 53 -13.74 -8.96 -9.61
N ASP A 54 -14.87 -9.61 -9.87
CA ASP A 54 -15.97 -9.77 -8.90
C ASP A 54 -15.51 -10.36 -7.56
N SER A 55 -14.61 -11.35 -7.62
CA SER A 55 -14.04 -12.03 -6.45
C SER A 55 -13.23 -11.10 -5.54
N LEU A 56 -12.62 -10.04 -6.08
CA LEU A 56 -11.73 -9.16 -5.34
C LEU A 56 -12.41 -7.91 -4.75
N VAL A 57 -13.68 -7.64 -5.10
CA VAL A 57 -14.42 -6.45 -4.64
C VAL A 57 -14.43 -6.35 -3.11
N HIS A 58 -14.72 -7.45 -2.41
CA HIS A 58 -14.78 -7.41 -0.95
C HIS A 58 -13.40 -7.23 -0.33
N GLN A 59 -12.36 -7.89 -0.87
CA GLN A 59 -10.99 -7.74 -0.39
C GLN A 59 -10.54 -6.28 -0.50
N TRP A 60 -10.71 -5.65 -1.66
CA TRP A 60 -10.35 -4.24 -1.86
C TRP A 60 -11.12 -3.30 -0.94
N LEU A 61 -12.42 -3.54 -0.74
CA LEU A 61 -13.22 -2.73 0.18
C LEU A 61 -12.63 -2.76 1.59
N VAL A 62 -12.29 -3.96 2.08
CA VAL A 62 -11.74 -4.16 3.42
C VAL A 62 -10.35 -3.53 3.52
N GLU A 63 -9.46 -3.77 2.55
CA GLU A 63 -8.12 -3.19 2.56
C GLU A 63 -8.13 -1.67 2.53
N MET A 64 -8.91 -1.06 1.63
CA MET A 64 -9.00 0.40 1.52
C MET A 64 -9.57 1.03 2.78
N ARG A 65 -10.60 0.41 3.40
CA ARG A 65 -11.23 0.96 4.61
C ARG A 65 -10.37 0.78 5.87
N ARG A 66 -9.78 -0.40 6.07
CA ARG A 66 -9.09 -0.73 7.33
C ARG A 66 -7.63 -0.33 7.34
N ARG A 67 -6.93 -0.47 6.21
CA ARG A 67 -5.48 -0.21 6.14
C ARG A 67 -5.16 1.23 5.77
N PHE A 68 -6.05 1.87 5.02
CA PHE A 68 -5.84 3.22 4.47
C PHE A 68 -6.90 4.24 4.91
N ASN A 69 -7.85 3.83 5.76
CA ASN A 69 -8.99 4.65 6.21
C ASN A 69 -9.71 5.38 5.06
N MET A 70 -9.73 4.78 3.86
CA MET A 70 -10.39 5.34 2.68
C MET A 70 -11.85 4.88 2.63
N PRO A 71 -12.83 5.80 2.64
CA PRO A 71 -14.24 5.46 2.62
C PRO A 71 -14.70 5.12 1.20
N VAL A 72 -14.16 4.05 0.61
CA VAL A 72 -14.54 3.58 -0.72
C VAL A 72 -15.99 3.08 -0.71
N ARG A 73 -16.75 3.44 -1.74
CA ARG A 73 -18.13 2.99 -1.97
C ARG A 73 -18.15 1.91 -3.05
N VAL A 74 -18.69 0.74 -2.72
CA VAL A 74 -18.97 -0.29 -3.71
C VAL A 74 -20.22 0.09 -4.49
N LEU A 75 -20.12 0.12 -5.82
CA LEU A 75 -21.24 0.37 -6.71
C LEU A 75 -21.52 -0.88 -7.56
N ASP A 76 -22.70 -1.43 -7.36
CA ASP A 76 -23.35 -2.44 -8.20
C ASP A 76 -24.66 -1.86 -8.74
N ASN A 77 -25.46 -2.70 -9.42
CA ASN A 77 -26.72 -2.23 -10.00
C ASN A 77 -27.69 -1.68 -8.94
N ASP A 78 -27.84 -2.39 -7.82
CA ASP A 78 -28.81 -2.05 -6.78
C ASP A 78 -28.38 -0.79 -6.03
N GLN A 79 -27.08 -0.65 -5.75
CA GLN A 79 -26.50 0.56 -5.16
C GLN A 79 -26.63 1.76 -6.10
N CYS A 80 -26.40 1.58 -7.40
CA CYS A 80 -26.57 2.65 -8.38
C CYS A 80 -28.02 3.15 -8.44
N GLU A 81 -29.00 2.24 -8.56
CA GLU A 81 -30.42 2.64 -8.56
C GLU A 81 -30.81 3.31 -7.23
N ALA A 82 -30.39 2.76 -6.09
CA ALA A 82 -30.66 3.35 -4.78
C ALA A 82 -30.06 4.76 -4.63
N LEU A 83 -28.85 5.00 -5.14
CA LEU A 83 -28.24 6.33 -5.13
C LEU A 83 -28.94 7.30 -6.07
N CYS A 84 -29.35 6.85 -7.27
CA CYS A 84 -30.16 7.65 -8.19
C CYS A 84 -31.45 8.12 -7.50
N GLU A 85 -32.14 7.23 -6.79
CA GLU A 85 -33.36 7.56 -6.03
C GLU A 85 -33.10 8.50 -4.85
N GLN A 86 -32.06 8.24 -4.06
CA GLN A 86 -31.74 9.02 -2.85
C GLN A 86 -31.25 10.43 -3.17
N GLN A 87 -30.46 10.58 -4.24
CA GLN A 87 -29.78 11.82 -4.58
C GLN A 87 -30.45 12.57 -5.74
N ASP A 88 -31.55 12.04 -6.30
CA ASP A 88 -32.26 12.59 -7.46
C ASP A 88 -31.29 12.89 -8.62
N THR A 89 -30.49 11.87 -8.96
CA THR A 89 -29.41 11.98 -9.95
C THR A 89 -29.51 10.89 -11.02
N ASP A 90 -29.18 11.23 -12.25
CA ASP A 90 -29.06 10.27 -13.35
C ASP A 90 -27.70 9.57 -13.37
N ASN A 91 -26.70 10.12 -12.67
CA ASN A 91 -25.33 9.61 -12.63
C ASN A 91 -24.81 9.50 -11.19
N PRO A 92 -24.92 8.30 -10.56
CA PRO A 92 -24.51 8.10 -9.17
C PRO A 92 -22.99 8.26 -8.99
N PHE A 93 -22.21 8.04 -10.05
CA PHE A 93 -20.75 8.16 -10.01
C PHE A 93 -20.28 9.60 -9.80
N MET A 94 -21.08 10.62 -10.13
CA MET A 94 -20.71 12.02 -9.95
C MET A 94 -20.69 12.48 -8.48
N HIS A 95 -21.46 11.81 -7.62
CA HIS A 95 -21.59 12.19 -6.21
C HIS A 95 -20.56 11.49 -5.33
N GLU A 96 -20.23 10.25 -5.65
CA GLU A 96 -19.19 9.49 -4.94
C GLU A 96 -17.80 9.91 -5.40
N GLN A 97 -16.87 10.08 -4.45
CA GLN A 97 -15.49 10.46 -4.76
C GLN A 97 -14.60 9.24 -4.96
N LEU A 98 -14.78 8.20 -4.14
CA LEU A 98 -13.99 6.98 -4.17
C LEU A 98 -14.89 5.79 -4.48
N VAL A 99 -14.80 5.26 -5.69
CA VAL A 99 -15.68 4.20 -6.19
C VAL A 99 -14.89 2.91 -6.40
N LEU A 100 -15.48 1.80 -5.98
CA LEU A 100 -15.04 0.44 -6.28
C LEU A 100 -16.17 -0.29 -7.00
N CYS A 101 -15.89 -0.86 -8.16
CA CYS A 101 -16.86 -1.71 -8.86
C CYS A 101 -16.14 -2.78 -9.65
N SER A 102 -16.86 -3.85 -9.99
CA SER A 102 -16.28 -4.89 -10.82
C SER A 102 -16.31 -4.52 -12.30
N ILE A 103 -15.30 -4.97 -13.04
CA ILE A 103 -15.26 -4.81 -14.51
C ILE A 103 -16.49 -5.50 -15.13
N GLN A 104 -16.83 -6.68 -14.63
CA GLN A 104 -17.94 -7.48 -15.12
C GLN A 104 -19.29 -6.76 -14.96
N PHE A 105 -19.52 -6.09 -13.83
CA PHE A 105 -20.72 -5.29 -13.60
C PHE A 105 -20.91 -4.22 -14.68
N LEU A 106 -19.86 -3.47 -15.02
CA LEU A 106 -19.91 -2.42 -16.04
C LEU A 106 -20.12 -3.01 -17.44
N LEU A 107 -19.48 -4.14 -17.76
CA LEU A 107 -19.67 -4.83 -19.04
C LEU A 107 -21.11 -5.30 -19.26
N HIS A 108 -21.80 -5.73 -18.20
CA HIS A 108 -23.19 -6.19 -18.29
C HIS A 108 -24.20 -5.03 -18.30
N ASN A 109 -23.81 -3.83 -17.86
CA ASN A 109 -24.70 -2.70 -17.67
C ASN A 109 -24.18 -1.44 -18.38
N GLN A 110 -24.49 -1.32 -19.69
CA GLN A 110 -24.03 -0.19 -20.50
C GLN A 110 -24.46 1.19 -19.96
N ARG A 111 -25.64 1.28 -19.32
CA ARG A 111 -26.10 2.52 -18.66
C ARG A 111 -25.06 3.00 -17.65
N TRP A 112 -24.57 2.10 -16.80
CA TRP A 112 -23.63 2.42 -15.74
C TRP A 112 -22.20 2.56 -16.25
N ALA A 113 -21.80 1.78 -17.25
CA ALA A 113 -20.52 1.98 -17.94
C ALA A 113 -20.41 3.40 -18.52
N ASN A 114 -21.44 3.86 -19.25
CA ASN A 114 -21.47 5.21 -19.82
C ASN A 114 -21.46 6.28 -18.72
N ALA A 115 -22.27 6.12 -17.67
CA ALA A 115 -22.32 7.06 -16.54
C ALA A 115 -20.96 7.17 -15.82
N ALA A 116 -20.29 6.05 -15.58
CA ALA A 116 -18.95 6.00 -15.00
C ALA A 116 -17.90 6.65 -15.92
N LEU A 117 -17.96 6.38 -17.23
CA LEU A 117 -17.06 6.98 -18.23
C LEU A 117 -17.26 8.50 -18.40
N ASP A 118 -18.47 9.00 -18.19
CA ASP A 118 -18.77 10.44 -18.27
C ASP A 118 -18.37 11.20 -16.99
N SER A 119 -17.95 10.48 -15.95
CA SER A 119 -17.50 11.07 -14.69
C SER A 119 -16.01 11.43 -14.72
N PRO A 120 -15.59 12.54 -14.08
CA PRO A 120 -14.19 12.93 -14.05
C PRO A 120 -13.41 12.12 -12.99
N TRP A 121 -12.51 11.26 -13.44
CA TRP A 121 -11.62 10.49 -12.56
C TRP A 121 -10.20 11.05 -12.60
N ASP A 122 -9.62 11.30 -11.41
CA ASP A 122 -8.23 11.72 -11.31
C ASP A 122 -7.29 10.50 -11.35
N LEU A 123 -7.71 9.38 -10.78
CA LEU A 123 -6.98 8.13 -10.73
C LEU A 123 -7.88 6.93 -11.09
N LEU A 124 -7.43 6.13 -12.05
CA LEU A 124 -7.96 4.80 -12.33
C LEU A 124 -7.02 3.75 -11.74
N ILE A 125 -7.55 2.79 -10.98
CA ILE A 125 -6.82 1.61 -10.52
C ILE A 125 -7.48 0.39 -11.16
N VAL A 126 -6.68 -0.49 -11.78
CA VAL A 126 -7.17 -1.74 -12.37
C VAL A 126 -6.37 -2.89 -11.79
N ASP A 127 -7.06 -3.82 -11.13
CA ASP A 127 -6.45 -5.05 -10.61
C ASP A 127 -6.60 -6.22 -11.57
N GLU A 128 -5.66 -7.15 -11.50
CA GLU A 128 -5.52 -8.29 -12.40
C GLU A 128 -5.56 -7.92 -13.89
N ALA A 129 -4.82 -6.88 -14.27
CA ALA A 129 -4.78 -6.36 -15.63
C ALA A 129 -4.29 -7.39 -16.68
N HIS A 130 -3.65 -8.49 -16.26
CA HIS A 130 -3.30 -9.61 -17.13
C HIS A 130 -4.53 -10.32 -17.73
N HIS A 131 -5.69 -10.29 -17.07
CA HIS A 131 -6.93 -10.84 -17.63
C HIS A 131 -7.52 -10.01 -18.79
N LEU A 132 -6.97 -8.83 -19.09
CA LEU A 132 -7.41 -7.97 -20.18
C LEU A 132 -6.90 -8.48 -21.53
N ALA A 133 -7.53 -9.53 -22.06
CA ALA A 133 -7.15 -10.14 -23.33
C ALA A 133 -7.15 -9.11 -24.48
N TRP A 134 -6.05 -9.08 -25.24
CA TRP A 134 -5.86 -8.14 -26.33
C TRP A 134 -5.27 -8.82 -27.57
N GLN A 135 -5.82 -8.47 -28.73
CA GLN A 135 -5.26 -8.79 -30.04
C GLN A 135 -5.37 -7.54 -30.94
N PRO A 136 -4.42 -7.31 -31.86
CA PRO A 136 -4.38 -6.08 -32.67
C PRO A 136 -5.68 -5.73 -33.39
N GLU A 137 -6.44 -6.73 -33.83
CA GLU A 137 -7.69 -6.55 -34.60
C GLU A 137 -8.95 -6.89 -33.79
N ALA A 138 -8.82 -7.40 -32.57
CA ALA A 138 -9.93 -7.90 -31.77
C ALA A 138 -9.64 -7.76 -30.25
N PRO A 139 -9.56 -6.53 -29.72
CA PRO A 139 -9.46 -6.34 -28.26
C PRO A 139 -10.71 -6.89 -27.57
N SER A 140 -10.53 -7.45 -26.37
CA SER A 140 -11.67 -7.90 -25.57
C SER A 140 -12.54 -6.72 -25.13
N PRO A 141 -13.85 -6.91 -24.87
CA PRO A 141 -14.72 -5.87 -24.34
C PRO A 141 -14.20 -5.26 -23.03
N ALA A 142 -13.60 -6.09 -22.17
CA ALA A 142 -12.97 -5.65 -20.92
C ALA A 142 -11.79 -4.69 -21.18
N TYR A 143 -10.90 -5.05 -22.11
CA TYR A 143 -9.79 -4.19 -22.51
C TYR A 143 -10.29 -2.86 -23.08
N SER A 144 -11.25 -2.88 -24.00
CA SER A 144 -11.79 -1.66 -24.61
C SER A 144 -12.43 -0.73 -23.58
N LEU A 145 -13.16 -1.28 -22.60
CA LEU A 145 -13.71 -0.48 -21.51
C LEU A 145 -12.61 0.22 -20.71
N VAL A 146 -11.56 -0.51 -20.32
CA VAL A 146 -10.42 0.04 -19.57
C VAL A 146 -9.64 1.06 -20.40
N GLU A 147 -9.50 0.85 -21.70
CA GLU A 147 -8.89 1.81 -22.63
C GLU A 147 -9.65 3.14 -22.68
N GLU A 148 -10.99 3.10 -22.72
CA GLU A 148 -11.79 4.33 -22.66
C GLU A 148 -11.61 5.09 -21.34
N PHE A 149 -11.52 4.39 -20.21
CA PHE A 149 -11.20 5.00 -18.92
C PHE A 149 -9.77 5.57 -18.91
N SER A 150 -8.78 4.85 -19.45
CA SER A 150 -7.37 5.24 -19.40
C SER A 150 -7.08 6.53 -20.16
N LEU A 151 -7.84 6.79 -21.24
CA LEU A 151 -7.78 8.02 -22.04
C LEU A 151 -8.39 9.24 -21.31
N LYS A 152 -9.32 9.01 -20.38
CA LYS A 152 -10.01 10.07 -19.63
C LYS A 152 -9.38 10.33 -18.26
N ALA A 153 -8.86 9.31 -17.60
CA ALA A 153 -8.22 9.41 -16.30
C ALA A 153 -6.82 10.06 -16.41
N LYS A 154 -6.49 10.96 -15.49
CA LYS A 154 -5.17 11.63 -15.46
C LYS A 154 -4.07 10.65 -15.07
N SER A 155 -4.28 9.91 -13.98
CA SER A 155 -3.36 8.89 -13.46
C SER A 155 -3.95 7.49 -13.63
N LEU A 156 -3.08 6.48 -13.72
CA LEU A 156 -3.43 5.09 -13.95
C LEU A 156 -2.49 4.15 -13.19
N LEU A 157 -3.03 3.31 -12.32
CA LEU A 157 -2.30 2.20 -11.70
C LEU A 157 -2.82 0.89 -12.28
N LEU A 158 -1.95 0.14 -12.95
CA LEU A 158 -2.24 -1.23 -13.40
C LEU A 158 -1.56 -2.21 -12.45
N LEU A 159 -2.33 -3.07 -11.80
CA LEU A 159 -1.81 -4.14 -10.97
C LEU A 159 -1.96 -5.44 -11.75
N THR A 160 -0.87 -6.18 -11.87
CA THR A 160 -0.85 -7.34 -12.75
C THR A 160 0.11 -8.40 -12.25
N ALA A 161 -0.24 -9.66 -12.45
CA ALA A 161 0.74 -10.73 -12.42
C ALA A 161 1.63 -10.59 -13.66
N THR A 162 2.93 -10.78 -13.49
CA THR A 162 4.00 -10.61 -14.49
C THR A 162 3.56 -10.72 -15.96
N PRO A 163 3.45 -9.61 -16.72
CA PRO A 163 2.85 -9.59 -18.06
C PRO A 163 3.68 -10.34 -19.12
N GLU A 164 4.95 -10.62 -18.83
CA GLU A 164 5.81 -11.43 -19.71
C GLU A 164 5.33 -12.88 -19.83
N LYS A 165 4.54 -13.39 -18.87
CA LYS A 165 3.97 -14.75 -18.91
C LYS A 165 3.03 -14.96 -20.10
N GLU A 166 2.39 -13.90 -20.57
CA GLU A 166 1.37 -13.94 -21.63
C GLU A 166 1.89 -13.50 -23.01
N GLY A 167 3.18 -13.18 -23.13
CA GLY A 167 3.84 -12.80 -24.38
C GLY A 167 4.04 -11.29 -24.59
N PRO A 168 4.82 -10.90 -25.61
CA PRO A 168 5.07 -9.48 -25.96
C PRO A 168 3.76 -8.74 -26.30
N GLU A 169 2.80 -9.51 -26.80
CA GLU A 169 1.34 -9.35 -26.88
C GLU A 169 0.71 -8.47 -25.80
N SER A 170 0.45 -9.16 -24.69
CA SER A 170 -0.19 -8.65 -23.48
C SER A 170 0.64 -7.52 -22.86
N HIS A 171 1.97 -7.66 -22.87
CA HIS A 171 2.86 -6.63 -22.33
C HIS A 171 2.75 -5.29 -23.09
N PHE A 172 2.71 -5.34 -24.42
CA PHE A 172 2.47 -4.16 -25.24
C PHE A 172 1.11 -3.54 -24.92
N ALA A 173 0.05 -4.35 -24.85
CA ALA A 173 -1.31 -3.87 -24.60
C ALA A 173 -1.43 -3.11 -23.26
N GLN A 174 -0.84 -3.65 -22.19
CA GLN A 174 -0.85 -2.98 -20.90
C GLN A 174 -0.01 -1.68 -20.89
N LEU A 175 1.14 -1.67 -21.57
CA LEU A 175 1.95 -0.46 -21.74
C LEU A 175 1.23 0.60 -22.61
N HIS A 176 0.46 0.16 -23.61
CA HIS A 176 -0.38 1.04 -24.43
C HIS A 176 -1.42 1.79 -23.61
N LEU A 177 -2.05 1.12 -22.63
CA LEU A 177 -2.98 1.78 -21.70
C LEU A 177 -2.28 2.88 -20.88
N LEU A 178 -1.02 2.68 -20.50
CA LEU A 178 -0.24 3.68 -19.76
C LEU A 178 0.16 4.86 -20.64
N ASP A 179 0.68 4.62 -21.83
CA ASP A 179 1.15 5.68 -22.74
C ASP A 179 0.87 5.31 -24.20
N PRO A 180 -0.31 5.65 -24.72
CA PRO A 180 -0.69 5.33 -26.10
C PRO A 180 0.15 6.10 -27.13
N LEU A 181 0.80 7.20 -26.73
CA LEU A 181 1.65 8.00 -27.61
C LEU A 181 3.02 7.35 -27.80
N ARG A 182 3.55 6.73 -26.75
CA ARG A 182 4.82 5.98 -26.80
C ARG A 182 4.63 4.62 -27.44
N TYR A 183 3.61 3.87 -27.05
CA TYR A 183 3.41 2.48 -27.47
C TYR A 183 2.35 2.37 -28.57
N GLN A 184 2.62 2.94 -29.75
CA GLN A 184 1.59 3.07 -30.79
C GLN A 184 1.27 1.78 -31.55
N ASN A 185 2.28 0.95 -31.81
CA ASN A 185 2.11 -0.30 -32.55
C ASN A 185 3.06 -1.39 -32.07
N LEU A 186 2.56 -2.61 -32.09
CA LEU A 186 3.26 -3.81 -31.62
C LEU A 186 4.57 -4.11 -32.40
N PRO A 187 4.64 -4.00 -33.75
CA PRO A 187 5.88 -4.27 -34.47
C PRO A 187 7.04 -3.35 -34.06
N ALA A 188 6.80 -2.04 -33.92
CA ALA A 188 7.80 -1.09 -33.46
C ALA A 188 8.24 -1.37 -32.02
N PHE A 189 7.30 -1.78 -31.16
CA PHE A 189 7.61 -2.18 -29.79
C PHE A 189 8.53 -3.40 -29.74
N ILE A 190 8.27 -4.45 -30.54
CA ILE A 190 9.11 -5.65 -30.61
C ILE A 190 10.53 -5.28 -31.09
N GLU A 191 10.65 -4.42 -32.12
CA GLU A 191 11.95 -3.97 -32.60
C GLU A 191 12.71 -3.14 -31.55
N GLN A 192 12.01 -2.25 -30.84
CA GLN A 192 12.57 -1.47 -29.75
C GLN A 192 13.04 -2.37 -28.60
N GLN A 193 12.26 -3.39 -28.24
CA GLN A 193 12.58 -4.35 -27.19
C GLN A 193 13.83 -5.16 -27.54
N ALA A 194 14.01 -5.55 -28.80
CA ALA A 194 15.23 -6.24 -29.25
C ALA A 194 16.49 -5.37 -29.08
N ARG A 195 16.40 -4.06 -29.36
CA ARG A 195 17.50 -3.09 -29.16
C ARG A 195 17.74 -2.76 -27.69
N PHE A 196 16.71 -2.88 -26.84
CA PHE A 196 16.80 -2.57 -25.43
C PHE A 196 17.71 -3.54 -24.66
N ASN A 197 17.90 -4.78 -25.12
CA ASN A 197 18.79 -5.74 -24.46
C ASN A 197 20.24 -5.23 -24.35
N ASP A 198 20.74 -4.53 -25.37
CA ASP A 198 22.08 -3.94 -25.34
C ASP A 198 22.16 -2.77 -24.34
N ILE A 199 21.10 -1.97 -24.27
CA ILE A 199 20.95 -0.85 -23.32
C ILE A 199 20.89 -1.37 -21.89
N ALA A 200 20.13 -2.44 -21.68
CA ALA A 200 20.02 -3.13 -20.41
C ALA A 200 21.39 -3.62 -19.95
N LEU A 201 22.13 -4.33 -20.80
CA LEU A 201 23.46 -4.82 -20.45
C LEU A 201 24.43 -3.68 -20.09
N MET A 202 24.33 -2.52 -20.75
CA MET A 202 25.13 -1.33 -20.40
C MET A 202 24.73 -0.75 -19.04
N ALA A 203 23.43 -0.63 -18.75
CA ALA A 203 22.93 -0.18 -17.45
C ALA A 203 23.35 -1.14 -16.33
N GLU A 204 23.31 -2.45 -16.56
CA GLU A 204 23.70 -3.47 -15.58
C GLU A 204 25.18 -3.35 -15.23
N ARG A 205 26.04 -3.14 -16.23
CA ARG A 205 27.47 -2.88 -16.00
C ARG A 205 27.70 -1.61 -15.19
N LEU A 206 26.96 -0.54 -15.47
CA LEU A 206 27.06 0.70 -14.70
C LEU A 206 26.67 0.47 -13.23
N ILE A 207 25.59 -0.26 -12.97
CA ILE A 207 25.12 -0.55 -11.60
C ILE A 207 26.09 -1.49 -10.87
N ASP A 208 26.60 -2.51 -11.54
CA ASP A 208 27.61 -3.45 -10.98
C ASP A 208 29.02 -2.82 -10.88
N HIS A 209 29.16 -1.53 -11.16
CA HIS A 209 30.42 -0.77 -11.17
C HIS A 209 31.52 -1.41 -12.03
N GLN A 210 31.10 -2.00 -13.16
CA GLN A 210 31.99 -2.58 -14.16
C GLN A 210 32.37 -1.53 -15.19
N SER A 211 33.62 -1.59 -15.67
CA SER A 211 34.10 -0.67 -16.69
C SER A 211 33.40 -0.89 -18.05
N LEU A 212 32.93 0.20 -18.64
CA LEU A 212 32.38 0.21 -19.99
C LEU A 212 33.51 0.28 -21.03
N SER A 213 33.33 -0.39 -22.18
CA SER A 213 34.27 -0.25 -23.29
C SER A 213 34.15 1.14 -23.95
N GLY A 214 35.19 1.57 -24.68
CA GLY A 214 35.14 2.85 -25.40
C GLY A 214 33.98 2.95 -26.41
N ASP A 215 33.57 1.83 -27.00
CA ASP A 215 32.40 1.77 -27.88
C ASP A 215 31.09 1.93 -27.10
N GLN A 216 30.98 1.33 -25.91
CA GLN A 216 29.81 1.47 -25.03
C GLN A 216 29.68 2.90 -24.48
N LEU A 217 30.79 3.55 -24.12
CA LEU A 217 30.79 4.96 -23.70
C LEU A 217 30.35 5.89 -24.84
N ASN A 218 30.82 5.64 -26.06
CA ASN A 218 30.35 6.39 -27.24
C ASN A 218 28.86 6.19 -27.50
N GLN A 219 28.36 4.95 -27.33
CA GLN A 219 26.95 4.64 -27.44
C GLN A 219 26.13 5.33 -26.34
N LEU A 220 26.64 5.38 -25.11
CA LEU A 220 26.03 6.09 -23.99
C LEU A 220 25.94 7.60 -24.25
N LYS A 221 27.00 8.23 -24.79
CA LYS A 221 27.01 9.64 -25.23
C LYS A 221 26.02 9.92 -26.36
N GLN A 222 25.78 8.94 -27.24
CA GLN A 222 24.77 9.06 -28.29
C GLN A 222 23.33 8.95 -27.75
N LEU A 223 23.11 8.10 -26.74
CA LEU A 223 21.81 7.88 -26.12
C LEU A 223 21.43 8.99 -25.13
N LEU A 224 22.40 9.55 -24.41
CA LEU A 224 22.24 10.61 -23.41
C LEU A 224 23.00 11.87 -23.87
N GLN A 225 22.29 12.77 -24.56
CA GLN A 225 22.89 13.95 -25.21
C GLN A 225 22.83 15.22 -24.35
N ASP A 226 22.26 15.15 -23.15
CA ASP A 226 22.14 16.32 -22.28
C ASP A 226 23.46 16.66 -21.59
N GLU A 227 23.70 17.96 -21.37
CA GLU A 227 24.96 18.49 -20.86
C GLU A 227 25.33 17.89 -19.48
N SER A 228 24.33 17.60 -18.64
CA SER A 228 24.56 17.02 -17.32
C SER A 228 24.94 15.54 -17.39
N SER A 229 24.36 14.76 -18.29
CA SER A 229 24.74 13.36 -18.52
C SER A 229 26.13 13.30 -19.13
N LEU A 230 26.46 14.19 -20.07
CA LEU A 230 27.81 14.23 -20.66
C LEU A 230 28.88 14.52 -19.61
N GLN A 231 28.62 15.42 -18.65
CA GLN A 231 29.52 15.66 -17.51
C GLN A 231 29.70 14.43 -16.62
N LEU A 232 28.61 13.70 -16.31
CA LEU A 232 28.68 12.46 -15.54
C LEU A 232 29.45 11.37 -16.29
N ILE A 233 29.30 11.28 -17.62
CA ILE A 233 30.04 10.34 -18.45
C ILE A 233 31.53 10.69 -18.44
N GLU A 234 31.89 11.97 -18.55
CA GLU A 234 33.28 12.42 -18.43
C GLU A 234 33.86 12.16 -17.04
N GLN A 235 33.06 12.27 -15.97
CA GLN A 235 33.48 11.90 -14.62
C GLN A 235 33.79 10.41 -14.52
N LEU A 236 32.93 9.54 -15.05
CA LEU A 236 33.15 8.10 -15.13
C LEU A 236 34.33 7.69 -16.01
N GLU A 237 34.61 8.45 -17.07
CA GLU A 237 35.80 8.23 -17.90
C GLU A 237 37.09 8.51 -17.13
N ASN A 238 37.05 9.43 -16.16
CA ASN A 238 38.19 9.80 -15.33
C ASN A 238 38.30 8.94 -14.05
N ASP A 239 37.17 8.56 -13.46
CA ASP A 239 37.06 7.73 -12.26
C ASP A 239 36.02 6.62 -12.49
N GLN A 240 36.50 5.45 -12.90
CA GLN A 240 35.64 4.30 -13.23
C GLN A 240 34.97 3.67 -12.00
N GLU A 241 35.33 4.08 -10.79
CA GLU A 241 34.74 3.60 -9.53
C GLU A 241 33.72 4.59 -8.94
N ASP A 242 33.38 5.69 -9.64
CA ASP A 242 32.35 6.63 -9.19
C ASP A 242 30.94 6.00 -9.24
N SER A 243 30.59 5.38 -8.11
CA SER A 243 29.30 4.72 -7.89
C SER A 243 28.12 5.66 -8.10
N HIS A 244 28.23 6.94 -7.73
CA HIS A 244 27.13 7.88 -7.85
C HIS A 244 26.87 8.26 -9.31
N ALA A 245 27.93 8.54 -10.07
CA ALA A 245 27.81 8.84 -11.49
C ALA A 245 27.26 7.63 -12.26
N ALA A 246 27.72 6.42 -11.94
CA ALA A 246 27.31 5.17 -12.59
C ALA A 246 25.82 4.89 -12.37
N THR A 247 25.36 4.94 -11.12
CA THR A 247 23.96 4.72 -10.78
C THR A 247 23.07 5.79 -11.41
N THR A 248 23.48 7.08 -11.36
CA THR A 248 22.69 8.18 -11.94
C THR A 248 22.52 8.02 -13.45
N LEU A 249 23.58 7.63 -14.17
CA LEU A 249 23.51 7.39 -15.61
C LEU A 249 22.68 6.15 -15.94
N ALA A 250 22.78 5.07 -15.15
CA ALA A 250 21.95 3.89 -15.33
C ALA A 250 20.45 4.23 -15.17
N THR A 251 20.08 5.00 -14.13
CA THR A 251 18.70 5.47 -13.93
C THR A 251 18.21 6.30 -15.12
N ARG A 252 19.01 7.27 -15.59
CA ARG A 252 18.65 8.11 -16.75
C ARG A 252 18.49 7.30 -18.04
N LEU A 253 19.34 6.31 -18.24
CA LEU A 253 19.28 5.42 -19.40
C LEU A 253 17.99 4.60 -19.39
N LEU A 254 17.60 4.06 -18.23
CA LEU A 254 16.35 3.33 -18.04
C LEU A 254 15.12 4.22 -18.16
N ASP A 255 15.18 5.46 -17.66
CA ASP A 255 14.08 6.43 -17.73
C ASP A 255 13.78 6.88 -19.16
N GLN A 256 14.82 7.14 -19.96
CA GLN A 256 14.66 7.69 -21.31
C GLN A 256 14.41 6.60 -22.36
N HIS A 257 15.06 5.45 -22.23
CA HIS A 257 15.06 4.41 -23.28
C HIS A 257 14.35 3.11 -22.86
N GLY A 258 14.02 2.94 -21.58
CA GLY A 258 13.37 1.74 -21.03
C GLY A 258 11.94 1.97 -20.52
N THR A 259 11.35 0.90 -19.98
CA THR A 259 10.05 0.92 -19.29
C THR A 259 10.16 1.32 -17.81
N GLY A 260 11.37 1.65 -17.31
CA GLY A 260 11.69 1.76 -15.87
C GLY A 260 10.80 2.72 -15.07
N ARG A 261 10.47 3.90 -15.63
CA ARG A 261 9.57 4.86 -14.95
C ARG A 261 8.11 4.40 -14.87
N ALA A 262 7.70 3.50 -15.76
CA ALA A 262 6.31 3.07 -15.92
C ALA A 262 6.05 1.65 -15.39
N LEU A 263 7.08 0.84 -15.18
CA LEU A 263 6.96 -0.56 -14.77
C LEU A 263 7.82 -0.82 -13.54
N PHE A 264 7.14 -1.21 -12.46
CA PHE A 264 7.78 -1.69 -11.24
C PHE A 264 7.56 -3.19 -11.14
N ARG A 265 8.64 -3.93 -10.90
CA ARG A 265 8.65 -5.38 -10.71
C ARG A 265 9.74 -5.75 -9.72
N ASN A 266 9.32 -6.18 -8.54
CA ASN A 266 10.14 -6.91 -7.60
C ASN A 266 9.87 -8.42 -7.68
N THR A 267 10.87 -9.20 -7.29
CA THR A 267 10.78 -10.65 -7.14
C THR A 267 11.18 -11.04 -5.72
N ARG A 268 10.75 -12.22 -5.26
CA ARG A 268 11.14 -12.73 -3.95
C ARG A 268 12.65 -12.91 -3.83
N ALA A 269 13.34 -13.24 -4.93
CA ALA A 269 14.79 -13.39 -4.95
C ALA A 269 15.53 -12.06 -4.72
N SER A 270 14.96 -10.92 -5.13
CA SER A 270 15.59 -9.61 -4.99
C SER A 270 15.31 -8.94 -3.64
N ILE A 271 14.29 -9.39 -2.91
CA ILE A 271 13.86 -8.87 -1.61
C ILE A 271 14.26 -9.83 -0.47
N SER A 272 14.90 -9.30 0.57
CA SER A 272 15.18 -10.02 1.81
C SER A 272 14.01 -9.96 2.80
N GLY A 273 13.96 -10.90 3.75
CA GLY A 273 13.00 -10.90 4.86
C GLY A 273 11.83 -11.87 4.73
N PHE A 274 11.81 -12.72 3.71
CA PHE A 274 10.90 -13.86 3.64
C PHE A 274 11.42 -15.04 4.50
N PRO A 275 10.54 -15.73 5.24
CA PRO A 275 10.89 -16.94 5.99
C PRO A 275 11.25 -18.10 5.03
N GLN A 276 12.00 -19.08 5.53
CA GLN A 276 12.14 -20.34 4.81
C GLN A 276 10.87 -21.18 4.97
N ARG A 277 10.57 -22.01 3.97
CA ARG A 277 9.44 -22.95 3.99
C ARG A 277 9.96 -24.37 4.15
N GLN A 278 9.42 -25.12 5.11
CA GLN A 278 9.80 -26.50 5.38
C GLN A 278 8.58 -27.41 5.23
N LEU A 279 8.64 -28.35 4.28
CA LEU A 279 7.58 -29.33 4.06
C LEU A 279 7.79 -30.57 4.93
N THR A 280 6.75 -30.94 5.67
CA THR A 280 6.62 -32.22 6.38
C THR A 280 5.50 -33.03 5.75
N ARG A 281 5.89 -34.04 4.94
CA ARG A 281 4.95 -35.01 4.37
C ARG A 281 4.51 -36.02 5.43
N VAL A 282 3.21 -36.12 5.70
CA VAL A 282 2.66 -37.06 6.69
C VAL A 282 1.86 -38.14 5.98
N ARG A 283 2.47 -39.31 5.80
CA ARG A 283 1.85 -40.45 5.12
C ARG A 283 0.87 -41.17 6.05
N LEU A 284 -0.39 -41.26 5.65
CA LEU A 284 -1.45 -41.96 6.39
C LEU A 284 -2.12 -43.00 5.49
N GLN A 285 -2.66 -44.08 6.06
CA GLN A 285 -3.31 -45.13 5.26
C GLN A 285 -4.72 -44.70 4.86
N ALA A 286 -5.12 -44.90 3.60
CA ALA A 286 -6.48 -44.60 3.18
C ALA A 286 -7.49 -45.52 3.91
N PRO A 287 -8.54 -44.99 4.55
CA PRO A 287 -9.55 -45.82 5.18
C PRO A 287 -10.38 -46.57 4.13
N GLU A 288 -10.82 -47.79 4.46
CA GLU A 288 -11.67 -48.60 3.56
C GLU A 288 -12.95 -47.87 3.12
N LEU A 289 -13.45 -46.97 3.96
CA LEU A 289 -14.59 -46.09 3.68
C LEU A 289 -14.46 -45.40 2.31
N TYR A 290 -13.31 -44.80 2.02
CA TYR A 290 -13.12 -44.05 0.77
C TYR A 290 -12.95 -44.95 -0.44
N THR A 291 -12.35 -46.13 -0.26
CA THR A 291 -12.26 -47.13 -1.34
C THR A 291 -13.64 -47.62 -1.78
N GLN A 292 -14.62 -47.65 -0.88
CA GLN A 292 -15.98 -48.10 -1.17
C GLN A 292 -16.84 -47.06 -1.91
N LEU A 293 -16.47 -45.78 -1.89
CA LEU A 293 -17.23 -44.70 -2.53
C LEU A 293 -17.19 -44.76 -4.07
N GLY A 294 -16.15 -45.34 -4.66
CA GLY A 294 -16.04 -45.52 -6.12
C GLY A 294 -16.03 -44.20 -6.91
N LEU A 295 -15.42 -43.15 -6.36
CA LEU A 295 -15.39 -41.80 -6.95
C LEU A 295 -14.68 -41.80 -8.31
N ALA A 296 -15.26 -41.16 -9.31
CA ALA A 296 -14.76 -41.16 -10.69
C ALA A 296 -14.05 -39.86 -11.09
N SER A 297 -14.45 -38.71 -10.54
CA SER A 297 -13.84 -37.42 -10.82
C SER A 297 -12.53 -37.27 -10.04
N PHE A 298 -11.52 -36.66 -10.65
CA PHE A 298 -10.27 -36.31 -9.98
C PHE A 298 -10.51 -35.40 -8.77
N LEU A 299 -11.37 -34.39 -8.90
CA LEU A 299 -11.70 -33.47 -7.81
C LEU A 299 -12.39 -34.19 -6.64
N ASP A 300 -13.33 -35.11 -6.93
CA ASP A 300 -13.98 -35.89 -5.88
C ASP A 300 -12.99 -36.81 -5.16
N GLN A 301 -12.03 -37.38 -5.89
CA GLN A 301 -10.96 -38.21 -5.33
C GLN A 301 -9.96 -37.40 -4.50
N LEU A 302 -9.80 -36.10 -4.74
CA LEU A 302 -9.01 -35.21 -3.88
C LEU A 302 -9.71 -34.89 -2.56
N TYR A 303 -11.04 -34.83 -2.56
CA TYR A 303 -11.85 -34.44 -1.39
C TYR A 303 -12.87 -35.52 -1.00
N PRO A 304 -12.43 -36.74 -0.66
CA PRO A 304 -13.34 -37.88 -0.45
C PRO A 304 -14.27 -37.70 0.75
N GLU A 305 -13.91 -36.87 1.74
CA GLU A 305 -14.74 -36.56 2.90
C GLU A 305 -16.08 -35.90 2.54
N MET A 306 -16.17 -35.22 1.40
CA MET A 306 -17.41 -34.58 0.93
C MET A 306 -18.47 -35.58 0.47
N HIS A 307 -18.06 -36.83 0.24
CA HIS A 307 -18.89 -37.89 -0.31
C HIS A 307 -19.24 -38.97 0.73
N ALA A 308 -18.80 -38.79 1.98
CA ALA A 308 -19.08 -39.69 3.10
C ALA A 308 -19.92 -39.00 4.19
N PRO A 309 -20.75 -39.73 4.96
CA PRO A 309 -21.47 -39.16 6.08
C PRO A 309 -20.51 -38.55 7.13
N GLU A 310 -20.82 -37.34 7.61
CA GLU A 310 -19.96 -36.55 8.51
C GLU A 310 -19.42 -37.35 9.70
N VAL A 311 -20.30 -38.09 10.37
CA VAL A 311 -19.96 -38.87 11.57
C VAL A 311 -19.01 -40.03 11.25
N GLU A 312 -19.13 -40.62 10.06
CA GLU A 312 -18.36 -41.80 9.66
C GLU A 312 -16.94 -41.43 9.25
N TRP A 313 -16.78 -40.41 8.41
CA TRP A 313 -15.45 -40.01 7.95
C TRP A 313 -14.64 -39.38 9.09
N LEU A 314 -15.26 -38.54 9.93
CA LEU A 314 -14.59 -37.97 11.12
C LEU A 314 -14.08 -39.03 12.11
N ALA A 315 -14.66 -40.23 12.10
CA ALA A 315 -14.28 -41.31 13.00
C ALA A 315 -13.24 -42.27 12.40
N GLN A 316 -13.18 -42.38 11.07
CA GLN A 316 -12.34 -43.35 10.37
C GLN A 316 -11.16 -42.73 9.64
N ASP A 317 -11.20 -41.43 9.34
CA ASP A 317 -10.14 -40.75 8.63
C ASP A 317 -8.93 -40.49 9.55
N PRO A 318 -7.77 -41.12 9.29
CA PRO A 318 -6.60 -40.97 10.14
C PRO A 318 -6.01 -39.56 10.13
N ARG A 319 -6.34 -38.72 9.13
CA ARG A 319 -5.93 -37.31 9.10
C ARG A 319 -6.50 -36.55 10.29
N VAL A 320 -7.73 -36.87 10.70
CA VAL A 320 -8.43 -36.23 11.83
C VAL A 320 -7.75 -36.58 13.15
N GLU A 321 -7.45 -37.86 13.36
CA GLU A 321 -6.74 -38.33 14.56
C GLU A 321 -5.34 -37.73 14.64
N TRP A 322 -4.58 -37.77 13.53
CA TRP A 322 -3.26 -37.16 13.44
C TRP A 322 -3.28 -35.67 13.76
N LEU A 323 -4.24 -34.92 13.20
CA LEU A 323 -4.38 -33.48 13.47
C LEU A 323 -4.66 -33.23 14.95
N LEU A 324 -5.57 -33.99 15.55
CA LEU A 324 -5.91 -33.88 16.96
C LEU A 324 -4.69 -34.15 17.87
N GLU A 325 -3.91 -35.19 17.57
CA GLU A 325 -2.69 -35.51 18.33
C GLU A 325 -1.62 -34.43 18.16
N THR A 326 -1.42 -33.95 16.94
CA THR A 326 -0.48 -32.88 16.63
C THR A 326 -0.79 -31.61 17.42
N LEU A 327 -2.06 -31.19 17.44
CA LEU A 327 -2.50 -30.03 18.23
C LEU A 327 -2.33 -30.28 19.73
N LYS A 328 -2.63 -31.48 20.24
CA LYS A 328 -2.44 -31.82 21.66
C LYS A 328 -0.97 -31.81 22.10
N GLN A 329 -0.06 -32.20 21.22
CA GLN A 329 1.38 -32.24 21.51
C GLN A 329 2.02 -30.85 21.48
N ASN A 330 1.48 -29.93 20.67
CA ASN A 330 2.01 -28.59 20.46
C ASN A 330 1.15 -27.49 21.11
N ARG A 331 0.77 -27.69 22.38
CA ARG A 331 0.01 -26.67 23.14
C ARG A 331 0.79 -25.37 23.25
N GLY A 332 0.11 -24.25 23.03
CA GLY A 332 0.71 -22.92 23.02
C GLY A 332 1.22 -22.47 21.65
N GLN A 333 1.33 -23.38 20.67
CA GLN A 333 1.63 -23.01 19.29
C GLN A 333 0.35 -22.83 18.49
N LYS A 334 0.38 -21.86 17.56
CA LYS A 334 -0.74 -21.52 16.68
C LYS A 334 -0.64 -22.32 15.37
N PHE A 335 -1.77 -22.86 14.92
CA PHE A 335 -1.89 -23.64 13.69
C PHE A 335 -2.98 -23.06 12.77
N LEU A 336 -2.61 -22.75 11.54
CA LEU A 336 -3.56 -22.46 10.46
C LEU A 336 -3.86 -23.75 9.72
N VAL A 337 -5.11 -24.20 9.73
CA VAL A 337 -5.53 -25.43 9.04
C VAL A 337 -6.42 -25.03 7.86
N ILE A 338 -6.02 -25.37 6.65
CA ILE A 338 -6.79 -25.03 5.44
C ILE A 338 -7.44 -26.29 4.87
N CYS A 339 -8.73 -26.17 4.59
CA CYS A 339 -9.57 -27.13 3.90
C CYS A 339 -10.15 -26.50 2.62
N HIS A 340 -10.46 -27.31 1.61
CA HIS A 340 -11.07 -26.82 0.37
C HIS A 340 -12.51 -26.34 0.60
N HIS A 341 -13.31 -27.10 1.37
CA HIS A 341 -14.73 -26.81 1.59
C HIS A 341 -15.04 -26.34 3.01
N LYS A 342 -16.01 -25.41 3.12
CA LYS A 342 -16.52 -24.94 4.42
C LYS A 342 -17.10 -26.04 5.29
N ASP A 343 -17.75 -27.03 4.68
CA ASP A 343 -18.40 -28.11 5.42
C ASP A 343 -17.35 -28.96 6.15
N SER A 344 -16.23 -29.27 5.48
CA SER A 344 -15.07 -29.92 6.10
C SER A 344 -14.48 -29.10 7.24
N ALA A 345 -14.32 -27.78 7.04
CA ALA A 345 -13.78 -26.89 8.07
C ALA A 345 -14.67 -26.83 9.33
N CYS A 346 -15.99 -26.70 9.15
CA CYS A 346 -16.97 -26.72 10.23
C CYS A 346 -17.02 -28.06 10.97
N ALA A 347 -17.04 -29.17 10.22
CA ALA A 347 -17.05 -30.51 10.79
C ALA A 347 -15.77 -30.79 11.61
N LEU A 348 -14.60 -30.42 11.08
CA LEU A 348 -13.33 -30.53 11.80
C LEU A 348 -13.31 -29.65 13.05
N GLN A 349 -13.72 -28.39 12.95
CA GLN A 349 -13.77 -27.50 14.11
C GLN A 349 -14.65 -28.08 15.22
N ALA A 350 -15.86 -28.52 14.89
CA ALA A 350 -16.77 -29.09 15.87
C ALA A 350 -16.16 -30.36 16.51
N HIS A 351 -15.55 -31.23 15.72
CA HIS A 351 -14.92 -32.44 16.22
C HIS A 351 -13.73 -32.14 17.15
N LEU A 352 -12.79 -31.30 16.71
CA LEU A 352 -11.60 -30.93 17.46
C LEU A 352 -11.96 -30.19 18.75
N HIS A 353 -12.99 -29.34 18.72
CA HIS A 353 -13.45 -28.60 19.89
C HIS A 353 -14.17 -29.51 20.90
N PHE A 354 -15.25 -30.18 20.50
CA PHE A 354 -16.11 -30.90 21.43
C PHE A 354 -15.55 -32.26 21.87
N LYS A 355 -14.89 -33.00 20.97
CA LYS A 355 -14.27 -34.30 21.32
C LYS A 355 -12.81 -34.14 21.71
N GLY A 356 -12.10 -33.23 21.05
CA GLY A 356 -10.67 -33.04 21.23
C GLY A 356 -10.29 -32.13 22.41
N GLY A 357 -11.20 -31.24 22.82
CA GLY A 357 -10.92 -30.20 23.82
C GLY A 357 -9.94 -29.14 23.33
N ILE A 358 -9.83 -28.97 22.01
CA ILE A 358 -8.96 -27.96 21.39
C ILE A 358 -9.72 -26.62 21.30
N GLN A 359 -9.06 -25.54 21.69
CA GLN A 359 -9.57 -24.20 21.41
C GLN A 359 -9.35 -23.91 19.93
N CYS A 360 -10.40 -23.96 19.12
CA CYS A 360 -10.32 -23.67 17.70
C CYS A 360 -11.59 -22.98 17.18
N SER A 361 -11.43 -22.17 16.14
CA SER A 361 -12.52 -21.50 15.44
C SER A 361 -12.56 -21.90 13.97
N ALA A 362 -13.75 -21.86 13.37
CA ALA A 362 -13.95 -22.06 11.94
C ALA A 362 -13.91 -20.69 11.24
N PHE A 363 -13.39 -20.66 10.02
CA PHE A 363 -13.28 -19.44 9.22
C PHE A 363 -13.69 -19.72 7.77
N HIS A 364 -14.88 -19.27 7.38
CA HIS A 364 -15.47 -19.58 6.08
C HIS A 364 -16.30 -18.40 5.53
N GLU A 365 -16.68 -18.53 4.26
CA GLU A 365 -17.34 -17.49 3.47
C GLU A 365 -18.71 -17.06 4.00
N ASP A 366 -19.46 -17.94 4.66
CA ASP A 366 -20.77 -17.57 5.24
C ASP A 366 -20.68 -16.70 6.51
N LEU A 367 -19.50 -16.55 7.13
CA LEU A 367 -19.35 -15.70 8.32
C LEU A 367 -19.44 -14.23 7.94
N SER A 368 -20.18 -13.46 8.73
CA SER A 368 -20.16 -12.00 8.63
C SER A 368 -18.77 -11.44 8.94
N LEU A 369 -18.50 -10.22 8.46
CA LEU A 369 -17.20 -9.56 8.69
C LEU A 369 -16.84 -9.50 10.19
N ILE A 370 -17.83 -9.19 11.04
CA ILE A 370 -17.68 -9.12 12.50
C ILE A 370 -17.33 -10.48 13.11
N GLU A 371 -17.94 -11.57 12.62
CA GLU A 371 -17.65 -12.92 13.12
C GLU A 371 -16.27 -13.40 12.70
N ARG A 372 -15.84 -13.05 11.47
CA ARG A 372 -14.48 -13.31 10.99
C ARG A 372 -13.45 -12.56 11.82
N ASP A 373 -13.71 -11.29 12.16
CA ASP A 373 -12.85 -10.49 13.04
C ASP A 373 -12.75 -11.07 14.43
N ARG A 374 -13.88 -11.46 15.03
CA ARG A 374 -13.88 -12.11 16.34
C ARG A 374 -13.06 -13.39 16.33
N SER A 375 -13.19 -14.20 15.28
CA SER A 375 -12.42 -15.44 15.13
C SER A 375 -10.93 -15.18 14.96
N ALA A 376 -10.55 -14.19 14.16
CA ALA A 376 -9.16 -13.80 13.97
C ALA A 376 -8.55 -13.21 15.25
N ALA A 377 -9.27 -12.32 15.96
CA ALA A 377 -8.84 -11.74 17.22
C ALA A 377 -8.68 -12.82 18.31
N TRP A 378 -9.61 -13.77 18.39
CA TRP A 378 -9.48 -14.90 19.32
C TRP A 378 -8.30 -15.81 18.95
N PHE A 379 -8.01 -15.99 17.67
CA PHE A 379 -6.82 -16.73 17.21
C PHE A 379 -5.51 -15.99 17.50
N ALA A 380 -5.50 -14.65 17.36
CA ALA A 380 -4.34 -13.80 17.64
C ALA A 380 -4.03 -13.66 19.15
N ALA A 381 -5.02 -13.82 20.02
CA ALA A 381 -4.83 -13.69 21.46
C ALA A 381 -3.77 -14.65 22.01
N GLU A 382 -2.81 -14.12 22.77
CA GLU A 382 -1.72 -14.89 23.39
C GLU A 382 -2.23 -15.77 24.54
N GLU A 383 -3.08 -15.21 25.41
CA GLU A 383 -3.70 -15.90 26.53
C GLU A 383 -5.15 -16.29 26.20
N ASP A 384 -5.55 -17.53 26.56
CA ASP A 384 -6.89 -18.10 26.34
C ASP A 384 -7.44 -18.02 24.88
N GLY A 385 -6.56 -17.73 23.91
CA GLY A 385 -6.87 -17.66 22.50
C GLY A 385 -7.08 -19.02 21.84
N ALA A 386 -7.64 -19.03 20.63
CA ALA A 386 -7.71 -20.22 19.81
C ALA A 386 -6.30 -20.73 19.45
N GLN A 387 -6.06 -22.03 19.62
CA GLN A 387 -4.84 -22.71 19.20
C GLN A 387 -4.83 -22.95 17.69
N ALA A 388 -6.00 -23.21 17.09
CA ALA A 388 -6.11 -23.47 15.66
C ALA A 388 -7.24 -22.66 15.01
N LEU A 389 -6.98 -22.18 13.80
CA LEU A 389 -7.99 -21.59 12.92
C LEU A 389 -8.22 -22.54 11.74
N ILE A 390 -9.43 -23.09 11.63
CA ILE A 390 -9.81 -24.06 10.60
C ILE A 390 -10.55 -23.32 9.49
N CYS A 391 -9.94 -23.19 8.33
CA CYS A 391 -10.44 -22.35 7.25
C CYS A 391 -10.96 -23.17 6.06
N SER A 392 -11.99 -22.65 5.38
CA SER A 392 -12.27 -23.03 3.98
C SER A 392 -11.26 -22.37 3.04
N GLU A 393 -11.45 -22.47 1.72
CA GLU A 393 -10.62 -21.75 0.74
C GLU A 393 -10.58 -20.23 0.97
N ILE A 394 -11.56 -19.64 1.66
CA ILE A 394 -11.54 -18.21 2.07
C ILE A 394 -10.38 -17.90 3.03
N GLY A 395 -9.87 -18.90 3.75
CA GLY A 395 -8.66 -18.77 4.57
C GLY A 395 -7.45 -18.38 3.76
N SER A 396 -7.49 -18.61 2.44
CA SER A 396 -6.52 -18.18 1.45
C SER A 396 -6.73 -16.72 1.02
N GLU A 397 -7.56 -15.89 1.69
CA GLU A 397 -7.85 -14.48 1.36
C GLU A 397 -7.51 -13.45 2.46
N GLY A 398 -7.08 -12.24 2.04
CA GLY A 398 -6.97 -10.98 2.79
C GLY A 398 -6.10 -10.80 4.06
N ARG A 399 -6.03 -11.77 5.00
CA ARG A 399 -5.58 -11.49 6.38
C ARG A 399 -4.10 -11.82 6.66
N ASN A 400 -3.51 -11.07 7.60
CA ASN A 400 -2.14 -11.26 8.10
C ASN A 400 -2.15 -12.17 9.36
N PHE A 401 -1.49 -13.32 9.31
CA PHE A 401 -1.32 -14.20 10.48
C PHE A 401 0.17 -14.36 10.84
N GLN A 402 0.89 -13.24 10.99
CA GLN A 402 2.35 -13.24 11.23
C GLN A 402 2.75 -13.93 12.55
N PHE A 403 1.84 -14.03 13.52
CA PHE A 403 2.05 -14.77 14.77
C PHE A 403 1.96 -16.31 14.62
N CYS A 404 1.52 -16.80 13.46
CA CYS A 404 1.38 -18.23 13.17
C CYS A 404 2.46 -18.63 12.15
N HIS A 405 3.15 -19.74 12.39
CA HIS A 405 4.15 -20.29 11.46
C HIS A 405 3.87 -21.76 11.09
N ASN A 406 2.84 -22.39 11.67
CA ASN A 406 2.44 -23.77 11.35
C ASN A 406 1.23 -23.78 10.41
N LEU A 407 1.43 -24.28 9.19
CA LEU A 407 0.37 -24.48 8.20
C LEU A 407 0.06 -25.96 8.06
N VAL A 408 -1.19 -26.35 8.27
CA VAL A 408 -1.68 -27.68 7.94
C VAL A 408 -2.54 -27.59 6.68
N MET A 409 -2.10 -28.25 5.62
CA MET A 409 -2.91 -28.46 4.43
C MET A 409 -3.65 -29.79 4.57
N PHE A 410 -4.90 -29.74 5.05
CA PHE A 410 -5.70 -30.95 5.25
C PHE A 410 -6.02 -31.67 3.92
N ASP A 411 -6.07 -30.87 2.85
CA ASP A 411 -6.14 -31.29 1.45
C ASP A 411 -5.19 -30.43 0.59
N LEU A 412 -4.98 -30.86 -0.66
CA LEU A 412 -4.23 -30.12 -1.67
C LEU A 412 -5.18 -29.54 -2.71
N PRO A 413 -4.98 -28.27 -3.13
CA PRO A 413 -5.82 -27.67 -4.15
C PRO A 413 -5.52 -28.25 -5.53
N GLY A 414 -6.50 -28.20 -6.43
CA GLY A 414 -6.34 -28.67 -7.81
C GLY A 414 -5.54 -27.72 -8.72
N SER A 415 -5.11 -26.55 -8.24
CA SER A 415 -4.26 -25.61 -8.97
C SER A 415 -3.05 -25.17 -8.14
N ILE A 416 -1.94 -24.95 -8.83
CA ILE A 416 -0.68 -24.53 -8.18
C ILE A 416 -0.74 -23.08 -7.67
N ASP A 417 -1.55 -22.23 -8.30
CA ASP A 417 -1.73 -20.85 -7.85
C ASP A 417 -2.47 -20.78 -6.50
N LEU A 418 -3.49 -21.63 -6.31
CA LEU A 418 -4.16 -21.76 -5.02
C LEU A 418 -3.21 -22.31 -3.94
N LEU A 419 -2.32 -23.24 -4.30
CA LEU A 419 -1.29 -23.73 -3.38
C LEU A 419 -0.40 -22.59 -2.88
N GLU A 420 0.09 -21.75 -3.80
CA GLU A 420 0.91 -20.59 -3.46
C GLU A 420 0.13 -19.56 -2.64
N GLN A 421 -1.16 -19.33 -2.94
CA GLN A 421 -2.02 -18.44 -2.16
C GLN A 421 -2.24 -18.94 -0.72
N ARG A 422 -2.38 -20.26 -0.53
CA ARG A 422 -2.48 -20.90 0.80
C ARG A 422 -1.20 -20.68 1.60
N ILE A 423 -0.03 -20.94 1.01
CA ILE A 423 1.27 -20.75 1.68
C ILE A 423 1.53 -19.26 1.96
N GLY A 424 1.18 -18.38 1.00
CA GLY A 424 1.33 -16.93 1.08
C GLY A 424 0.49 -16.24 2.18
N ARG A 425 -0.33 -16.99 2.93
CA ARG A 425 -0.96 -16.49 4.16
C ARG A 425 0.04 -16.34 5.31
N LEU A 426 1.01 -17.23 5.38
CA LEU A 426 2.08 -17.20 6.38
C LEU A 426 3.39 -16.70 5.77
N ASP A 427 3.65 -16.99 4.50
CA ASP A 427 4.88 -16.58 3.80
C ASP A 427 4.82 -15.13 3.34
N ARG A 428 5.07 -14.25 4.30
CA ARG A 428 5.09 -12.80 4.16
C ARG A 428 6.30 -12.22 4.87
N ILE A 429 6.73 -11.05 4.40
CA ILE A 429 7.71 -10.22 5.10
C ILE A 429 7.15 -9.83 6.47
N GLY A 430 7.99 -9.93 7.50
CA GLY A 430 7.62 -9.66 8.90
C GLY A 430 7.29 -10.92 9.71
N GLN A 431 7.20 -12.08 9.07
CA GLN A 431 7.19 -13.37 9.77
C GLN A 431 8.54 -13.57 10.51
N GLN A 432 8.48 -13.96 11.77
CA GLN A 432 9.65 -14.10 12.64
C GLN A 432 10.23 -15.52 12.66
N GLU A 433 9.44 -16.52 12.25
CA GLU A 433 9.82 -17.92 12.26
C GLU A 433 9.69 -18.57 10.86
N ASP A 434 10.52 -19.58 10.60
CA ASP A 434 10.39 -20.38 9.39
C ASP A 434 9.05 -21.14 9.37
N ILE A 435 8.43 -21.23 8.21
CA ILE A 435 7.09 -21.80 8.05
C ILE A 435 7.18 -23.31 7.99
N GLN A 436 6.45 -23.97 8.88
CA GLN A 436 6.30 -25.41 8.93
C GLN A 436 5.01 -25.80 8.21
N ILE A 437 5.14 -26.46 7.06
CA ILE A 437 4.03 -26.90 6.23
C ILE A 437 3.82 -28.40 6.45
N PHE A 438 2.69 -28.78 7.02
CA PHE A 438 2.29 -30.17 7.21
C PHE A 438 1.27 -30.59 6.17
N THR A 439 1.57 -31.65 5.42
CA THR A 439 0.67 -32.23 4.42
C THR A 439 0.31 -33.67 4.81
N PRO A 440 -0.72 -33.87 5.66
CA PRO A 440 -1.30 -35.20 5.88
C PRO A 440 -2.01 -35.69 4.61
N TYR A 441 -1.48 -36.74 4.01
CA TYR A 441 -2.01 -37.30 2.77
C TYR A 441 -2.34 -38.79 2.91
N LEU A 442 -3.37 -39.23 2.20
CA LEU A 442 -3.76 -40.63 2.15
C LEU A 442 -2.91 -41.38 1.12
N ALA A 443 -2.25 -42.45 1.57
CA ALA A 443 -1.36 -43.28 0.76
C ALA A 443 -2.12 -43.97 -0.37
N ASP A 444 -1.45 -44.12 -1.51
CA ASP A 444 -1.95 -44.82 -2.70
C ASP A 444 -3.23 -44.18 -3.27
N THR A 445 -3.37 -42.85 -3.10
CA THR A 445 -4.48 -42.04 -3.63
C THR A 445 -3.98 -40.93 -4.56
N GLN A 446 -4.92 -40.24 -5.21
CA GLN A 446 -4.59 -39.07 -6.05
C GLN A 446 -3.95 -37.91 -5.27
N GLN A 447 -4.24 -37.78 -3.97
CA GLN A 447 -3.57 -36.79 -3.13
C GLN A 447 -2.06 -37.03 -3.08
N GLN A 448 -1.62 -38.30 -3.01
CA GLN A 448 -0.20 -38.65 -3.02
C GLN A 448 0.47 -38.29 -4.36
N HIS A 449 -0.18 -38.59 -5.48
CA HIS A 449 0.37 -38.28 -6.81
C HIS A 449 0.48 -36.78 -7.04
N LEU A 450 -0.55 -36.01 -6.63
CA LEU A 450 -0.52 -34.56 -6.70
C LEU A 450 0.57 -33.96 -5.79
N LEU A 451 0.70 -34.46 -4.56
CA LEU A 451 1.76 -34.06 -3.63
C LEU A 451 3.16 -34.30 -4.23
N ASN A 452 3.38 -35.47 -4.83
CA ASN A 452 4.64 -35.80 -5.47
C ASN A 452 4.93 -34.85 -6.63
N TRP A 453 3.93 -34.54 -7.46
CA TRP A 453 4.14 -33.62 -8.58
C TRP A 453 4.44 -32.19 -8.10
N TYR A 454 3.74 -31.70 -7.09
CA TYR A 454 3.98 -30.38 -6.50
C TYR A 454 5.34 -30.27 -5.79
N ASP A 455 5.75 -31.29 -5.04
CA ASP A 455 7.02 -31.23 -4.30
C ASP A 455 8.23 -31.62 -5.16
N GLU A 456 8.14 -32.66 -5.98
CA GLU A 456 9.29 -33.13 -6.77
C GLU A 456 9.35 -32.48 -8.15
N GLY A 457 8.20 -32.25 -8.80
CA GLY A 457 8.15 -31.62 -10.12
C GLY A 457 8.37 -30.11 -10.05
N PHE A 458 7.59 -29.43 -9.22
CA PHE A 458 7.65 -27.97 -9.07
C PHE A 458 8.52 -27.50 -7.91
N ASN A 459 8.71 -28.31 -6.87
CA ASN A 459 9.29 -27.87 -5.61
C ASN A 459 8.52 -26.65 -5.01
N ALA A 460 7.20 -26.63 -5.21
CA ALA A 460 6.33 -25.51 -4.92
C ALA A 460 6.15 -25.21 -3.42
N PHE A 461 6.36 -26.21 -2.57
CA PHE A 461 6.27 -26.03 -1.12
C PHE A 461 7.46 -25.26 -0.55
N THR A 462 8.65 -25.40 -1.14
CA THR A 462 9.87 -24.79 -0.61
C THR A 462 10.35 -23.58 -1.42
N LYS A 463 9.94 -23.47 -2.69
CA LYS A 463 10.30 -22.38 -3.58
C LYS A 463 9.08 -21.82 -4.30
N THR A 464 9.07 -20.50 -4.47
CA THR A 464 8.17 -19.80 -5.37
C THR A 464 8.89 -19.52 -6.69
N GLU A 465 8.25 -19.84 -7.81
CA GLU A 465 8.74 -19.46 -9.13
C GLU A 465 7.58 -18.97 -10.00
N ALA A 466 7.82 -17.89 -10.73
CA ALA A 466 6.80 -17.28 -11.58
C ALA A 466 6.34 -18.22 -12.72
N SER A 467 7.19 -19.17 -13.14
CA SER A 467 6.88 -20.09 -14.25
C SER A 467 5.92 -21.22 -13.87
N HIS A 468 5.64 -21.43 -12.58
CA HIS A 468 4.84 -22.56 -12.09
C HIS A 468 3.46 -22.66 -12.73
N SER A 469 2.67 -21.59 -12.75
CA SER A 469 1.30 -21.58 -13.31
C SER A 469 1.29 -21.97 -14.79
N VAL A 470 2.19 -21.37 -15.59
CA VAL A 470 2.29 -21.63 -17.03
C VAL A 470 2.69 -23.08 -17.30
N VAL A 471 3.64 -23.63 -16.54
CA VAL A 471 4.06 -25.02 -16.71
C VAL A 471 2.96 -25.98 -16.26
N PHE A 472 2.24 -25.65 -15.19
CA PHE A 472 1.11 -26.45 -14.70
C PHE A 472 -0.01 -26.53 -15.73
N GLU A 473 -0.48 -25.41 -16.26
CA GLU A 473 -1.53 -25.39 -17.30
C GLU A 473 -1.13 -26.19 -18.54
N ASN A 474 0.13 -26.06 -18.98
CA ASN A 474 0.65 -26.77 -20.15
C ASN A 474 0.83 -28.28 -19.95
N LEU A 475 0.83 -28.78 -18.70
CA LEU A 475 1.09 -30.17 -18.35
C LEU A 475 -0.07 -30.83 -17.59
N GLN A 476 -1.16 -30.09 -17.32
CA GLN A 476 -2.28 -30.58 -16.52
C GLN A 476 -2.96 -31.79 -17.17
N ASP A 477 -3.15 -31.77 -18.50
CA ASP A 477 -3.73 -32.89 -19.23
C ASP A 477 -2.82 -34.13 -19.19
N ASP A 478 -1.50 -33.94 -19.29
CA ASP A 478 -0.51 -35.02 -19.17
C ASP A 478 -0.52 -35.63 -17.76
N PHE A 479 -0.67 -34.78 -16.73
CA PHE A 479 -0.84 -35.22 -15.35
C PHE A 479 -2.10 -36.07 -15.19
N HIS A 480 -3.25 -35.60 -15.67
CA HIS A 480 -4.50 -36.36 -15.62
C HIS A 480 -4.36 -37.73 -16.31
N GLN A 481 -3.65 -37.82 -17.44
CA GLN A 481 -3.38 -39.09 -18.10
C GLN A 481 -2.48 -40.02 -17.29
N ALA A 482 -1.42 -39.49 -16.66
CA ALA A 482 -0.49 -40.27 -15.85
C ALA A 482 -1.18 -40.91 -14.63
N ILE A 483 -2.11 -40.20 -14.01
CA ILE A 483 -2.77 -40.64 -12.78
C ILE A 483 -3.96 -41.59 -13.01
N ILE A 484 -4.60 -41.58 -14.19
CA ILE A 484 -5.72 -42.49 -14.52
C ILE A 484 -5.28 -43.97 -14.41
N HIS A 485 -4.03 -44.26 -14.73
CA HIS A 485 -3.49 -45.61 -14.72
C HIS A 485 -2.69 -45.97 -13.45
N MET A 486 -2.58 -45.04 -12.49
CA MET A 486 -1.66 -45.16 -11.34
C MET A 486 -0.24 -45.57 -11.79
N ASP A 487 0.21 -45.06 -12.94
CA ASP A 487 1.50 -45.43 -13.52
C ASP A 487 2.60 -44.54 -12.96
N ASN A 488 3.31 -45.07 -11.95
CA ASN A 488 4.44 -44.39 -11.33
C ASN A 488 5.55 -44.02 -12.34
N SER A 489 5.74 -44.81 -13.41
CA SER A 489 6.74 -44.49 -14.44
C SER A 489 6.34 -43.29 -15.28
N ALA A 490 5.05 -43.14 -15.59
CA ALA A 490 4.53 -41.97 -16.33
C ALA A 490 4.64 -40.70 -15.46
N LEU A 491 4.33 -40.81 -14.17
CA LEU A 491 4.47 -39.70 -13.22
C LEU A 491 5.94 -39.26 -13.06
N GLU A 492 6.90 -40.19 -12.97
CA GLU A 492 8.33 -39.86 -12.94
C GLU A 492 8.80 -39.13 -14.21
N GLN A 493 8.30 -39.53 -15.39
CA GLN A 493 8.61 -38.84 -16.65
C GLN A 493 8.02 -37.42 -16.69
N LEU A 494 6.81 -37.25 -16.18
CA LEU A 494 6.15 -35.95 -16.07
C LEU A 494 6.92 -35.02 -15.12
N ILE A 495 7.36 -35.52 -13.96
CA ILE A 495 8.17 -34.77 -12.99
C ILE A 495 9.45 -34.26 -13.66
N ASN A 496 10.19 -35.12 -14.37
CA ASN A 496 11.41 -34.72 -15.09
C ASN A 496 11.15 -33.67 -16.18
N THR A 497 10.04 -33.82 -16.90
CA THR A 497 9.62 -32.87 -17.95
C THR A 497 9.24 -31.52 -17.34
N THR A 498 8.56 -31.53 -16.19
CA THR A 498 8.19 -30.34 -15.41
C THR A 498 9.44 -29.57 -15.01
N GLN A 499 10.42 -30.24 -14.39
CA GLN A 499 11.68 -29.63 -13.98
C GLN A 499 12.46 -29.03 -15.16
N THR A 500 12.49 -29.74 -16.30
CA THR A 500 13.18 -29.26 -17.51
C THR A 500 12.52 -28.00 -18.06
N LYS A 501 11.18 -27.97 -18.18
CA LYS A 501 10.45 -26.77 -18.65
C LYS A 501 10.64 -25.58 -17.70
N ILE A 502 10.65 -25.81 -16.39
CA ILE A 502 10.91 -24.75 -15.40
C ILE A 502 12.32 -24.18 -15.59
N ALA A 503 13.34 -25.04 -15.75
CA ALA A 503 14.72 -24.59 -15.97
C ALA A 503 14.87 -23.79 -17.28
N GLU A 504 14.27 -24.27 -18.38
CA GLU A 504 14.27 -23.56 -19.66
C GLU A 504 13.61 -22.17 -19.59
N LEU A 505 12.47 -22.07 -18.88
CA LEU A 505 11.80 -20.80 -18.66
C LEU A 505 12.62 -19.89 -17.75
N HIS A 506 13.20 -20.42 -16.66
CA HIS A 506 14.04 -19.65 -15.75
C HIS A 506 15.25 -19.02 -16.48
N GLU A 507 15.96 -19.78 -17.32
CA GLU A 507 17.05 -19.23 -18.13
C GLU A 507 16.59 -18.10 -19.07
N ARG A 508 15.40 -18.20 -19.65
CA ARG A 508 14.83 -17.12 -20.47
C ARG A 508 14.50 -15.87 -19.65
N PHE A 509 14.13 -16.03 -18.37
CA PHE A 509 13.73 -14.92 -17.50
C PHE A 509 14.89 -14.19 -16.82
N VAL A 510 16.03 -14.86 -16.59
CA VAL A 510 17.19 -14.31 -15.85
C VAL A 510 18.04 -13.32 -16.67
N HIS A 511 17.95 -13.30 -18.00
CA HIS A 511 18.82 -12.44 -18.82
C HIS A 511 18.34 -10.96 -18.96
N GLY A 512 19.14 -10.03 -18.40
CA GLY A 512 19.24 -8.62 -18.79
C GLY A 512 18.13 -7.67 -18.29
N ARG A 513 16.93 -7.74 -18.86
CA ARG A 513 15.87 -6.74 -18.65
C ARG A 513 15.27 -6.78 -17.23
N ASN A 514 15.04 -7.98 -16.70
CA ASN A 514 14.33 -8.15 -15.43
C ASN A 514 15.17 -7.73 -14.23
N ARG A 515 16.47 -8.02 -14.22
CA ARG A 515 17.37 -7.59 -13.13
C ARG A 515 17.41 -6.08 -12.97
N LEU A 516 17.34 -5.31 -14.06
CA LEU A 516 17.34 -3.85 -14.01
C LEU A 516 16.01 -3.28 -13.54
N LEU A 517 14.90 -3.88 -13.98
CA LEU A 517 13.58 -3.53 -13.47
C LEU A 517 13.51 -3.83 -11.96
N GLU A 518 14.06 -4.96 -11.52
CA GLU A 518 14.15 -5.32 -10.11
C GLU A 518 15.02 -4.34 -9.31
N LEU A 519 16.18 -3.96 -9.82
CA LEU A 519 17.05 -2.97 -9.15
C LEU A 519 16.35 -1.61 -9.02
N HIS A 520 15.72 -1.13 -10.09
CA HIS A 520 14.95 0.11 -10.06
C HIS A 520 13.74 0.03 -9.11
N SER A 521 13.07 -1.13 -9.04
CA SER A 521 11.85 -1.33 -8.26
C SER A 521 12.10 -1.59 -6.79
N ARG A 522 13.22 -2.25 -6.45
CA ARG A 522 13.62 -2.51 -5.06
C ARG A 522 13.94 -1.21 -4.34
N GLY A 523 14.52 -0.27 -5.08
CA GLY A 523 15.07 0.96 -4.56
C GLY A 523 16.45 0.77 -3.95
N ASP A 524 17.17 1.88 -3.84
CA ASP A 524 18.45 1.97 -3.15
C ASP A 524 18.23 2.23 -1.65
N ASP A 525 19.30 2.25 -0.84
CA ASP A 525 19.29 2.66 0.58
C ASP A 525 18.74 4.09 0.81
N SER A 526 18.40 4.82 -0.25
CA SER A 526 17.73 6.11 -0.26
C SER A 526 16.43 6.20 0.56
N VAL A 527 15.74 5.07 0.79
CA VAL A 527 14.49 5.02 1.57
C VAL A 527 14.72 4.74 3.05
N ALA A 528 15.93 4.33 3.45
CA ALA A 528 16.22 4.01 4.85
C ALA A 528 15.91 5.18 5.82
N PRO A 529 16.25 6.45 5.49
CA PRO A 529 15.89 7.58 6.36
C PRO A 529 14.37 7.79 6.49
N LEU A 530 13.60 7.44 5.45
CA LEU A 530 12.14 7.52 5.51
C LEU A 530 11.58 6.45 6.45
N ILE A 531 12.09 5.23 6.37
CA ILE A 531 11.66 4.11 7.22
C ILE A 531 12.04 4.40 8.67
N GLU A 532 13.25 4.87 8.93
CA GLU A 532 13.69 5.29 10.26
C GLU A 532 12.77 6.37 10.84
N ALA A 533 12.43 7.40 10.05
CA ALA A 533 11.48 8.43 10.48
C ALA A 533 10.06 7.90 10.75
N VAL A 534 9.60 6.89 10.01
CA VAL A 534 8.31 6.23 10.28
C VAL A 534 8.36 5.46 11.59
N LEU A 535 9.42 4.70 11.83
CA LEU A 535 9.59 3.94 13.08
C LEU A 535 9.73 4.88 14.29
N GLU A 536 10.52 5.95 14.17
CA GLU A 536 10.62 6.99 15.21
C GLU A 536 9.27 7.65 15.49
N SER A 537 8.41 7.80 14.47
CA SER A 537 7.06 8.35 14.65
C SER A 537 6.09 7.35 15.29
N ASP A 538 6.26 6.04 15.07
CA ASP A 538 5.43 5.01 15.70
C ASP A 538 5.76 4.89 17.20
N ASP A 539 7.02 5.13 17.60
CA ASP A 539 7.47 5.11 18.99
C ASP A 539 7.24 6.45 19.74
N ASP A 540 6.68 7.48 19.09
CA ASP A 540 6.47 8.79 19.70
C ASP A 540 5.14 8.87 20.50
N PRO A 541 5.19 8.93 21.85
CA PRO A 541 3.98 9.01 22.68
C PRO A 541 3.28 10.38 22.59
N SER A 542 3.83 11.34 21.85
CA SER A 542 3.29 12.70 21.75
C SER A 542 1.88 12.71 21.15
N LEU A 543 1.57 11.80 20.22
CA LEU A 543 0.27 11.71 19.58
C LEU A 543 -0.79 11.20 20.56
N GLU A 544 -0.51 10.12 21.28
CA GLU A 544 -1.41 9.56 22.29
C GLU A 544 -1.72 10.61 23.36
N PHE A 545 -0.69 11.24 23.93
CA PHE A 545 -0.87 12.32 24.89
C PHE A 545 -1.66 13.51 24.32
N TYR A 546 -1.40 13.88 23.06
CA TYR A 546 -2.16 14.93 22.39
C TYR A 546 -3.64 14.56 22.28
N MET A 547 -3.97 13.35 21.83
CA MET A 547 -5.34 12.91 21.66
C MET A 547 -6.08 12.78 23.00
N GLU A 548 -5.41 12.30 24.07
CA GLU A 548 -5.97 12.30 25.43
C GLU A 548 -6.39 13.72 25.86
N GLN A 549 -5.53 14.72 25.65
CA GLN A 549 -5.84 16.12 25.95
C GLN A 549 -7.02 16.64 25.12
N VAL A 550 -7.08 16.28 23.85
CA VAL A 550 -8.17 16.67 22.95
C VAL A 550 -9.49 16.03 23.40
N PHE A 551 -9.50 14.72 23.67
CA PHE A 551 -10.69 14.01 24.11
C PHE A 551 -11.25 14.59 25.41
N ASN A 552 -10.39 14.80 26.41
CA ASN A 552 -10.78 15.41 27.68
C ASN A 552 -11.33 16.84 27.48
N ALA A 553 -10.69 17.65 26.63
CA ALA A 553 -11.11 19.02 26.38
C ALA A 553 -12.46 19.14 25.66
N TYR A 554 -12.88 18.11 24.91
CA TYR A 554 -14.14 18.10 24.16
C TYR A 554 -15.21 17.17 24.77
N GLY A 555 -14.90 16.48 25.87
CA GLY A 555 -15.85 15.60 26.57
C GLY A 555 -16.05 14.24 25.90
N VAL A 556 -15.01 13.71 25.25
CA VAL A 556 -14.93 12.33 24.78
C VAL A 556 -14.39 11.47 25.92
N GLU A 557 -15.02 10.32 26.15
CA GLU A 557 -14.60 9.35 27.18
C GLU A 557 -13.68 8.30 26.57
N GLU A 558 -12.67 7.92 27.34
CA GLU A 558 -11.70 6.88 27.00
C GLU A 558 -11.68 5.84 28.13
N GLU A 559 -11.82 4.57 27.76
CA GLU A 559 -11.85 3.43 28.68
C GLU A 559 -10.84 2.38 28.22
N GLU A 560 -9.84 2.07 29.06
CA GLU A 560 -8.85 1.03 28.77
C GLU A 560 -9.50 -0.35 28.76
N LEU A 561 -9.48 -1.02 27.61
CA LEU A 561 -10.03 -2.39 27.45
C LEU A 561 -8.99 -3.45 27.82
N SER A 562 -7.74 -3.22 27.39
CA SER A 562 -6.57 -4.04 27.66
C SER A 562 -5.30 -3.21 27.45
N GLU A 563 -4.13 -3.79 27.69
CA GLU A 563 -2.85 -3.14 27.44
C GLU A 563 -2.82 -2.57 26.00
N ASN A 564 -2.58 -1.25 25.89
CA ASN A 564 -2.49 -0.47 24.66
C ASN A 564 -3.72 -0.51 23.73
N ILE A 565 -4.90 -0.85 24.25
CA ILE A 565 -6.18 -0.80 23.53
C ILE A 565 -7.21 -0.02 24.33
N VAL A 566 -7.76 1.02 23.72
CA VAL A 566 -8.71 1.95 24.35
C VAL A 566 -10.04 1.97 23.61
N LEU A 567 -11.13 2.00 24.36
CA LEU A 567 -12.47 2.27 23.84
C LEU A 567 -12.74 3.77 23.93
N ILE A 568 -12.91 4.41 22.77
CA ILE A 568 -13.21 5.84 22.65
C ILE A 568 -14.70 5.97 22.38
N ARG A 569 -15.42 6.76 23.19
CA ARG A 569 -16.86 6.98 23.01
C ARG A 569 -17.30 8.40 23.35
N PRO A 570 -18.41 8.87 22.78
CA PRO A 570 -19.02 10.14 23.20
C PRO A 570 -19.32 10.16 24.70
N GLY A 571 -18.79 11.15 25.42
CA GLY A 571 -19.07 11.33 26.85
C GLY A 571 -20.34 12.12 27.11
N THR A 572 -20.80 12.09 28.36
CA THR A 572 -22.01 12.83 28.77
C THR A 572 -21.88 14.36 28.68
N SER A 573 -20.64 14.87 28.66
CA SER A 573 -20.32 16.29 28.60
C SER A 573 -19.79 16.75 27.24
N LEU A 574 -20.08 16.02 26.16
CA LEU A 574 -19.61 16.33 24.82
C LEU A 574 -20.01 17.78 24.44
N GLU A 575 -19.02 18.64 24.15
CA GLU A 575 -19.27 20.07 23.87
C GLU A 575 -20.08 20.29 22.57
N HIS A 576 -20.06 19.31 21.66
CA HIS A 576 -20.75 19.31 20.38
C HIS A 576 -21.62 18.05 20.23
N ASN A 577 -22.65 18.06 19.39
CA ASN A 577 -23.50 16.86 19.17
C ASN A 577 -22.73 15.65 18.58
N SER A 578 -21.50 15.85 18.09
CA SER A 578 -20.65 14.81 17.51
C SER A 578 -19.18 15.21 17.61
N PHE A 579 -18.30 14.23 17.84
CA PHE A 579 -16.85 14.38 17.64
C PHE A 579 -16.47 13.84 16.24
N PRO A 580 -15.48 14.43 15.53
CA PRO A 580 -15.14 14.00 14.18
C PRO A 580 -14.81 12.50 14.09
N ASN A 581 -15.44 11.79 13.15
CA ASN A 581 -15.20 10.36 12.90
C ASN A 581 -15.40 9.43 14.12
N LEU A 582 -16.15 9.87 15.15
CA LEU A 582 -16.47 9.06 16.31
C LEU A 582 -17.93 8.57 16.22
N PRO A 583 -18.18 7.26 16.11
CA PRO A 583 -19.52 6.68 16.14
C PRO A 583 -20.20 6.86 17.52
N GLU A 584 -21.54 6.81 17.56
CA GLU A 584 -22.29 6.86 18.81
C GLU A 584 -22.00 5.66 19.73
N ASP A 585 -21.80 4.47 19.15
CA ASP A 585 -21.48 3.24 19.88
C ASP A 585 -20.01 3.18 20.36
N GLY A 586 -19.19 4.16 19.96
CA GLY A 586 -17.75 4.19 20.22
C GLY A 586 -16.92 3.34 19.26
N VAL A 587 -15.59 3.40 19.42
CA VAL A 587 -14.62 2.66 18.61
C VAL A 587 -13.45 2.20 19.47
N SER A 588 -12.98 0.98 19.22
CA SER A 588 -11.73 0.47 19.81
C SER A 588 -10.55 0.96 18.98
N ALA A 589 -9.55 1.52 19.65
CA ALA A 589 -8.38 2.11 19.01
C ALA A 589 -7.08 1.68 19.70
N THR A 590 -5.98 1.74 18.95
CA THR A 590 -4.62 1.59 19.45
C THR A 590 -3.69 2.58 18.76
N PHE A 591 -2.63 2.98 19.46
CA PHE A 591 -1.53 3.76 18.90
C PHE A 591 -0.35 2.87 18.49
N GLU A 592 -0.40 1.57 18.77
CA GLU A 592 0.67 0.62 18.45
C GLU A 592 0.40 -0.12 17.13
N ARG A 593 1.36 -0.04 16.20
CA ARG A 593 1.25 -0.66 14.89
C ARG A 593 1.14 -2.19 14.96
N ASP A 594 1.89 -2.82 15.85
CA ASP A 594 1.92 -4.29 15.96
C ASP A 594 0.56 -4.85 16.41
N ILE A 595 -0.09 -4.16 17.36
CA ILE A 595 -1.45 -4.48 17.77
C ILE A 595 -2.41 -4.32 16.60
N ALA A 596 -2.38 -3.19 15.89
CA ALA A 596 -3.24 -2.94 14.74
C ALA A 596 -3.05 -3.96 13.59
N LEU A 597 -1.81 -4.43 13.37
CA LEU A 597 -1.51 -5.47 12.37
C LEU A 597 -2.10 -6.84 12.76
N SER A 598 -2.15 -7.14 14.06
CA SER A 598 -2.76 -8.37 14.58
C SER A 598 -4.28 -8.31 14.66
N ARG A 599 -4.85 -7.10 14.86
CA ARG A 599 -6.26 -6.84 15.07
C ARG A 599 -6.81 -5.80 14.10
N GLU A 600 -7.21 -6.27 12.92
CA GLU A 600 -7.81 -5.42 11.87
C GLU A 600 -9.17 -4.80 12.27
N ASP A 601 -9.76 -5.20 13.39
CA ASP A 601 -11.01 -4.63 13.92
C ASP A 601 -10.79 -3.41 14.83
N ILE A 602 -9.54 -3.10 15.17
CA ILE A 602 -9.14 -1.92 15.93
C ILE A 602 -8.66 -0.83 14.97
N GLU A 603 -9.05 0.42 15.23
CA GLU A 603 -8.51 1.57 14.50
C GLU A 603 -7.09 1.92 14.94
N PHE A 604 -6.17 2.05 13.99
CA PHE A 604 -4.81 2.54 14.22
C PHE A 604 -4.78 4.07 14.18
N LEU A 605 -4.64 4.70 15.34
CA LEU A 605 -4.61 6.16 15.44
C LEU A 605 -3.20 6.69 15.14
N SER A 606 -2.99 7.08 13.88
CA SER A 606 -1.80 7.81 13.43
C SER A 606 -2.13 9.28 13.14
N LEU A 607 -1.10 10.09 12.87
CA LEU A 607 -1.25 11.48 12.44
C LEU A 607 -2.13 11.63 11.19
N ASP A 608 -2.14 10.61 10.33
CA ASP A 608 -2.92 10.61 9.08
C ASP A 608 -4.36 10.11 9.28
N HIS A 609 -4.68 9.53 10.43
CA HIS A 609 -6.00 8.97 10.69
C HIS A 609 -7.09 10.07 10.60
N PRO A 610 -8.23 9.85 9.93
CA PRO A 610 -9.25 10.88 9.72
C PRO A 610 -9.77 11.53 11.00
N MET A 611 -9.92 10.77 12.09
CA MET A 611 -10.32 11.31 13.40
C MET A 611 -9.29 12.33 13.91
N VAL A 612 -8.00 12.01 13.80
CA VAL A 612 -6.91 12.86 14.29
C VAL A 612 -6.84 14.14 13.47
N ARG A 613 -6.83 14.01 12.13
CA ARG A 613 -6.80 15.16 11.21
C ARG A 613 -8.00 16.07 11.38
N ASN A 614 -9.21 15.51 11.44
CA ASN A 614 -10.42 16.31 11.60
C ASN A 614 -10.53 16.92 13.01
N ALA A 615 -9.97 16.27 14.04
CA ALA A 615 -9.83 16.88 15.36
C ALA A 615 -8.86 18.07 15.34
N MET A 616 -7.71 17.94 14.66
CA MET A 616 -6.78 19.06 14.44
C MET A 616 -7.45 20.21 13.69
N ASP A 617 -8.15 19.91 12.59
CA ASP A 617 -8.89 20.91 11.82
C ASP A 617 -9.98 21.59 12.64
N MET A 618 -10.73 20.83 13.44
CA MET A 618 -11.74 21.36 14.37
C MET A 618 -11.11 22.33 15.37
N ILE A 619 -9.95 22.00 15.95
CA ILE A 619 -9.24 22.86 16.90
C ILE A 619 -8.76 24.14 16.23
N ILE A 620 -8.08 24.02 15.08
CA ILE A 620 -7.53 25.14 14.32
C ILE A 620 -8.65 26.10 13.89
N THR A 621 -9.80 25.57 13.46
CA THR A 621 -10.93 26.38 13.00
C THR A 621 -11.78 26.97 14.13
N SER A 622 -11.80 26.35 15.32
CA SER A 622 -12.58 26.83 16.47
C SER A 622 -12.15 28.22 16.96
N GLY A 623 -10.87 28.59 16.76
CA GLY A 623 -10.25 29.78 17.35
C GLY A 623 -10.10 29.70 18.89
N LYS A 624 -10.48 28.58 19.54
CA LYS A 624 -10.31 28.35 20.97
C LYS A 624 -8.80 28.28 21.27
N GLY A 625 -8.33 29.13 22.18
CA GLY A 625 -6.89 29.22 22.52
C GLY A 625 -6.07 30.18 21.63
N SER A 626 -6.67 30.84 20.63
CA SER A 626 -5.99 31.82 19.76
C SER A 626 -5.46 33.05 20.49
N SER A 627 -5.99 33.38 21.67
CA SER A 627 -5.51 34.50 22.49
C SER A 627 -5.49 34.17 23.98
N VAL A 628 -4.32 34.35 24.60
CA VAL A 628 -4.10 34.02 26.02
C VAL A 628 -3.26 35.09 26.70
N MET A 629 -3.59 35.39 27.96
CA MET A 629 -2.76 36.21 28.84
C MET A 629 -2.32 35.40 30.06
N SER A 630 -1.01 35.39 30.32
CA SER A 630 -0.39 34.59 31.38
C SER A 630 0.60 35.41 32.21
N LEU A 631 0.83 34.97 33.45
CA LEU A 631 1.86 35.51 34.32
C LEU A 631 3.09 34.61 34.26
N LEU A 632 4.27 35.18 34.01
CA LEU A 632 5.53 34.45 33.98
C LEU A 632 6.24 34.62 35.33
N LYS A 633 6.34 33.55 36.12
CA LYS A 633 7.01 33.61 37.43
C LYS A 633 8.51 33.36 37.27
N ASN A 634 9.29 34.43 37.19
CA ASN A 634 10.74 34.32 37.05
C ASN A 634 11.49 35.44 37.79
N LYS A 635 12.19 35.07 38.86
CA LYS A 635 12.94 35.99 39.73
C LYS A 635 14.14 36.67 39.07
N GLN A 636 14.64 36.12 37.97
CA GLN A 636 15.80 36.65 37.27
C GLN A 636 15.40 37.73 36.24
N ILE A 637 14.12 37.80 35.87
CA ILE A 637 13.61 38.78 34.93
C ILE A 637 12.95 39.90 35.73
N LYS A 638 13.18 41.15 35.33
CA LYS A 638 12.59 42.32 35.97
C LYS A 638 11.06 42.20 35.96
N GLU A 639 10.42 42.48 37.09
CA GLU A 639 8.96 42.50 37.22
C GLU A 639 8.32 43.52 36.25
N GLY A 640 7.18 43.15 35.65
CA GLY A 640 6.49 43.96 34.64
C GLY A 640 7.11 43.93 33.25
N THR A 641 8.09 43.05 33.00
CA THR A 641 8.60 42.79 31.65
C THR A 641 7.53 42.07 30.84
N ILE A 642 7.33 42.52 29.60
CA ILE A 642 6.36 41.94 28.66
C ILE A 642 7.12 41.04 27.68
N LEU A 643 6.64 39.81 27.54
CA LEU A 643 7.00 38.92 26.44
C LEU A 643 5.74 38.68 25.59
N LEU A 644 5.91 38.68 24.27
CA LEU A 644 4.83 38.45 23.32
C LEU A 644 5.18 37.24 22.47
N GLU A 645 4.41 36.18 22.61
CA GLU A 645 4.51 35.02 21.74
C GLU A 645 3.42 35.09 20.68
N ALA A 646 3.82 35.01 19.42
CA ALA A 646 2.93 35.09 18.28
C ALA A 646 3.19 33.88 17.38
N LEU A 647 2.13 33.14 17.07
CA LEU A 647 2.14 32.04 16.13
C LEU A 647 1.53 32.53 14.82
N PHE A 648 2.35 32.61 13.79
CA PHE A 648 1.90 32.93 12.44
C PHE A 648 1.79 31.67 11.60
N ILE A 649 0.90 31.67 10.62
CA ILE A 649 0.84 30.63 9.58
C ILE A 649 1.17 31.28 8.25
N VAL A 650 2.17 30.72 7.55
CA VAL A 650 2.50 31.10 6.18
C VAL A 650 1.83 30.12 5.23
N GLU A 651 1.11 30.63 4.22
CA GLU A 651 0.37 29.82 3.26
C GLU A 651 0.35 30.47 1.87
N CYS A 652 0.18 29.67 0.82
CA CYS A 652 -0.02 30.16 -0.55
C CYS A 652 -1.32 29.61 -1.15
N PRO A 653 -2.42 30.40 -1.13
CA PRO A 653 -3.66 30.01 -1.80
C PRO A 653 -3.45 29.87 -3.32
N ALA A 654 -3.64 28.66 -3.82
CA ALA A 654 -3.43 28.32 -5.22
C ALA A 654 -4.39 27.21 -5.68
N PRO A 655 -4.69 27.13 -6.99
CA PRO A 655 -5.44 26.01 -7.55
C PRO A 655 -4.74 24.67 -7.26
N ALA A 656 -5.51 23.66 -6.82
CA ALA A 656 -5.02 22.32 -6.49
C ALA A 656 -4.20 21.71 -7.62
N GLU A 657 -4.58 22.00 -8.87
CA GLU A 657 -3.86 21.57 -10.06
C GLU A 657 -2.36 21.86 -9.99
N LEU A 658 -1.92 23.01 -9.45
CA LEU A 658 -0.50 23.41 -9.42
C LEU A 658 0.28 22.81 -8.26
N GLN A 659 -0.40 22.21 -7.27
CA GLN A 659 0.20 21.52 -6.13
C GLN A 659 1.16 22.41 -5.29
N LEU A 660 0.95 23.73 -5.29
CA LEU A 660 1.84 24.67 -4.57
C LEU A 660 1.81 24.49 -3.04
N GLY A 661 0.69 23.97 -2.50
CA GLY A 661 0.56 23.64 -1.08
C GLY A 661 1.52 22.55 -0.59
N GLN A 662 2.11 21.74 -1.49
CA GLN A 662 3.14 20.76 -1.11
C GLN A 662 4.51 21.41 -0.92
N LEU A 663 4.75 22.52 -1.62
CA LEU A 663 6.02 23.24 -1.58
C LEU A 663 6.03 24.28 -0.47
N LEU A 664 4.86 24.87 -0.20
CA LEU A 664 4.64 25.77 0.91
C LEU A 664 3.33 25.38 1.62
N PRO A 665 3.34 24.30 2.43
CA PRO A 665 2.20 23.94 3.27
C PRO A 665 1.93 25.05 4.28
N ALA A 666 0.76 25.01 4.93
CA ALA A 666 0.43 25.92 6.02
C ALA A 666 1.48 25.80 7.14
N THR A 667 2.49 26.66 7.11
CA THR A 667 3.72 26.49 7.88
C THR A 667 3.65 27.36 9.13
N PRO A 668 3.59 26.78 10.34
CA PRO A 668 3.59 27.55 11.58
C PRO A 668 4.97 28.19 11.81
N VAL A 669 4.98 29.49 12.09
CA VAL A 669 6.17 30.26 12.43
C VAL A 669 5.94 30.92 13.78
N ARG A 670 6.59 30.37 14.81
CA ARG A 670 6.61 30.94 16.15
C ARG A 670 7.60 32.11 16.23
N LEU A 671 7.13 33.22 16.76
CA LEU A 671 7.96 34.35 17.21
C LEU A 671 7.76 34.55 18.71
N LEU A 672 8.86 34.67 19.45
CA LEU A 672 8.82 35.04 20.86
C LEU A 672 9.57 36.36 21.00
N LEU A 673 8.82 37.45 21.16
CA LEU A 673 9.34 38.80 21.13
C LEU A 673 9.59 39.33 22.54
N ASP A 674 10.77 39.90 22.75
CA ASP A 674 11.05 40.72 23.93
C ASP A 674 10.47 42.13 23.80
N GLN A 675 10.54 42.93 24.87
CA GLN A 675 10.01 44.30 24.89
C GLN A 675 10.66 45.23 23.85
N GLN A 676 11.84 44.88 23.34
CA GLN A 676 12.51 45.59 22.24
C GLN A 676 12.06 45.09 20.86
N GLY A 677 11.26 44.03 20.77
CA GLY A 677 10.79 43.38 19.56
C GLY A 677 11.82 42.47 18.90
N ARG A 678 12.81 41.98 19.65
CA ARG A 678 13.77 40.98 19.17
C ARG A 678 13.18 39.59 19.37
N ASP A 679 13.36 38.71 18.39
CA ASP A 679 12.91 37.32 18.49
C ASP A 679 13.93 36.45 19.24
N ILE A 680 13.46 35.84 20.32
CA ILE A 680 14.20 34.93 21.20
C ILE A 680 13.66 33.49 21.16
N SER A 681 12.79 33.17 20.19
CA SER A 681 12.15 31.84 20.04
C SER A 681 13.14 30.68 19.92
N LYS A 682 14.31 30.91 19.32
CA LYS A 682 15.38 29.90 19.20
C LYS A 682 16.04 29.55 20.54
N ALA A 683 16.03 30.46 21.51
CA ALA A 683 16.68 30.26 22.81
C ALA A 683 15.72 29.70 23.87
N VAL A 684 14.40 29.80 23.65
CA VAL A 684 13.37 29.45 24.63
C VAL A 684 12.29 28.60 23.97
N THR A 685 12.23 27.32 24.32
CA THR A 685 11.21 26.39 23.83
C THR A 685 9.84 26.66 24.47
N THR A 686 8.76 26.16 23.85
CA THR A 686 7.39 26.32 24.36
C THR A 686 7.23 25.62 25.71
N ASP A 687 7.66 24.37 25.82
CA ASP A 687 7.51 23.57 27.05
C ASP A 687 8.22 24.16 28.27
N ALA A 688 9.42 24.71 28.06
CA ALA A 688 10.18 25.36 29.13
C ALA A 688 9.48 26.62 29.65
N LEU A 689 8.76 27.31 28.77
CA LEU A 689 7.98 28.49 29.09
C LEU A 689 6.70 28.10 29.83
N ASP A 690 5.95 27.13 29.29
CA ASP A 690 4.65 26.70 29.81
C ASP A 690 4.70 26.26 31.28
N LYS A 691 5.77 25.55 31.68
CA LYS A 691 6.01 25.14 33.08
C LYS A 691 6.13 26.31 34.07
N GLN A 692 6.45 27.52 33.60
CA GLN A 692 6.64 28.72 34.44
C GLN A 692 5.43 29.65 34.41
N LEU A 693 4.44 29.38 33.55
CA LEU A 693 3.27 30.23 33.38
C LEU A 693 2.21 29.96 34.45
N LYS A 694 1.52 31.03 34.84
CA LYS A 694 0.36 30.98 35.72
C LYS A 694 -0.81 31.70 35.09
N ARG A 695 -2.02 31.19 35.34
CA ARG A 695 -3.26 31.79 34.89
C ARG A 695 -3.50 33.16 35.52
N VAL A 696 -3.91 34.13 34.70
CA VAL A 696 -4.39 35.44 35.17
C VAL A 696 -5.86 35.29 35.60
N LYS A 697 -6.24 35.89 36.74
CA LYS A 697 -7.66 35.95 37.16
C LYS A 697 -8.44 36.86 36.20
N GLY A 698 -9.64 36.45 35.80
CA GLY A 698 -10.45 37.14 34.78
C GLY A 698 -10.59 38.66 35.00
N ASP A 699 -10.88 39.07 36.24
CA ASP A 699 -11.09 40.48 36.61
C ASP A 699 -9.85 41.37 36.42
N LEU A 700 -8.64 40.79 36.38
CA LEU A 700 -7.37 41.51 36.22
C LEU A 700 -6.96 41.68 34.76
N ILE A 701 -7.55 40.92 33.83
CA ILE A 701 -7.13 40.91 32.42
C ILE A 701 -7.38 42.28 31.77
N THR A 702 -8.60 42.81 31.87
CA THR A 702 -8.97 44.07 31.19
C THR A 702 -8.16 45.28 31.69
N PRO A 703 -7.94 45.48 33.01
CA PRO A 703 -7.06 46.55 33.51
C PRO A 703 -5.62 46.41 33.02
N MET A 704 -5.02 45.22 33.13
CA MET A 704 -3.64 45.02 32.70
C MET A 704 -3.47 45.24 31.21
N LEU A 705 -4.42 44.76 30.39
CA LEU A 705 -4.37 44.91 28.93
C LEU A 705 -4.34 46.39 28.53
N LYS A 706 -5.12 47.26 29.20
CA LYS A 706 -5.12 48.72 28.93
C LYS A 706 -3.77 49.36 29.19
N GLU A 707 -2.99 48.89 30.16
CA GLU A 707 -1.66 49.43 30.46
C GLU A 707 -0.59 48.97 29.46
N ILE A 708 -0.73 47.76 28.92
CA ILE A 708 0.28 47.13 28.06
C ILE A 708 -0.06 47.16 26.57
N GLN A 709 -1.22 47.71 26.19
CA GLN A 709 -1.72 47.70 24.81
C GLN A 709 -0.74 48.32 23.81
N ASP A 710 -0.28 49.56 24.06
CA ASP A 710 0.62 50.27 23.15
C ASP A 710 1.99 49.56 23.00
N PRO A 711 2.65 49.12 24.10
CA PRO A 711 3.85 48.28 24.00
C PRO A 711 3.64 47.00 23.18
N VAL A 712 2.54 46.27 23.41
CA VAL A 712 2.24 45.02 22.70
C VAL A 712 2.01 45.27 21.21
N LEU A 713 1.28 46.32 20.84
CA LEU A 713 1.08 46.70 19.44
C LEU A 713 2.42 47.07 18.76
N ALA A 714 3.29 47.78 19.46
CA ALA A 714 4.62 48.12 18.95
C ALA A 714 5.50 46.86 18.75
N MET A 715 5.42 45.89 19.67
CA MET A 715 6.10 44.59 19.53
C MET A 715 5.54 43.81 18.34
N LEU A 716 4.22 43.75 18.18
CA LEU A 716 3.57 43.03 17.08
C LEU A 716 3.94 43.62 15.71
N ASN A 717 4.02 44.94 15.59
CA ASN A 717 4.47 45.61 14.36
C ASN A 717 5.91 45.24 13.97
N LYS A 718 6.81 45.12 14.96
CA LYS A 718 8.17 44.60 14.74
C LYS A 718 8.15 43.12 14.36
N GLY A 719 7.28 42.33 15.00
CA GLY A 719 7.02 40.93 14.65
C GLY A 719 6.59 40.75 13.19
N ASN A 720 5.66 41.56 12.70
CA ASN A 720 5.22 41.53 11.30
C ASN A 720 6.36 41.84 10.32
N SER A 721 7.28 42.74 10.69
CA SER A 721 8.46 43.03 9.85
C SER A 721 9.43 41.85 9.78
N LEU A 722 9.63 41.13 10.90
CA LEU A 722 10.43 39.90 10.94
C LEU A 722 9.75 38.76 10.18
N MET A 723 8.42 38.66 10.28
CA MET A 723 7.63 37.67 9.55
C MET A 723 7.71 37.84 8.05
N GLU A 724 7.69 39.08 7.54
CA GLU A 724 7.84 39.34 6.10
C GLU A 724 9.17 38.80 5.56
N GLN A 725 10.27 38.97 6.33
CA GLN A 725 11.58 38.40 5.98
C GLN A 725 11.57 36.86 5.99
N ARG A 726 10.95 36.25 7.00
CA ARG A 726 10.83 34.78 7.09
C ARG A 726 9.98 34.19 5.97
N LYS A 727 8.84 34.82 5.68
CA LYS A 727 7.95 34.45 4.57
C LYS A 727 8.74 34.46 3.27
N GLN A 728 9.49 35.53 2.99
CA GLN A 728 10.24 35.64 1.75
C GLN A 728 11.26 34.51 1.57
N ALA A 729 12.00 34.14 2.62
CA ALA A 729 12.93 33.01 2.56
C ALA A 729 12.23 31.66 2.28
N LEU A 730 11.05 31.42 2.88
CA LEU A 730 10.25 30.22 2.62
C LEU A 730 9.74 30.18 1.16
N VAL A 731 9.27 31.32 0.65
CA VAL A 731 8.78 31.45 -0.73
C VAL A 731 9.90 31.23 -1.74
N GLU A 732 11.08 31.80 -1.52
CA GLU A 732 12.24 31.63 -2.40
C GLU A 732 12.67 30.16 -2.48
N ASN A 733 12.67 29.43 -1.35
CA ASN A 733 12.93 27.99 -1.33
C ASN A 733 11.87 27.20 -2.11
N ALA A 734 10.58 27.48 -1.87
CA ALA A 734 9.48 26.84 -2.59
C ALA A 734 9.55 27.10 -4.12
N GLN A 735 9.91 28.31 -4.54
CA GLN A 735 10.09 28.66 -5.94
C GLN A 735 11.25 27.90 -6.58
N GLN A 736 12.37 27.75 -5.88
CA GLN A 736 13.51 27.00 -6.39
C GLN A 736 13.13 25.53 -6.61
N ARG A 737 12.53 24.88 -5.62
CA ARG A 737 12.07 23.49 -5.72
C ARG A 737 11.04 23.28 -6.85
N PHE A 738 10.10 24.22 -7.01
CA PHE A 738 9.12 24.16 -8.11
C PHE A 738 9.81 24.25 -9.48
N ARG A 739 10.80 25.13 -9.60
CA ARG A 739 11.56 25.32 -10.83
C ARG A 739 12.34 24.07 -11.20
N ASP A 740 13.14 23.56 -10.27
CA ASP A 740 14.00 22.39 -10.48
C ASP A 740 13.18 21.19 -10.97
N TYR A 741 12.02 20.94 -10.36
CA TYR A 741 11.13 19.84 -10.75
C TYR A 741 10.62 19.97 -12.20
N TRP A 742 10.02 21.11 -12.55
CA TRP A 742 9.39 21.27 -13.87
C TRP A 742 10.41 21.50 -14.99
N GLU A 743 11.59 22.06 -14.69
CA GLU A 743 12.69 22.14 -15.66
C GLU A 743 13.24 20.75 -15.98
N ASN A 744 13.40 19.86 -14.99
CA ASN A 744 13.77 18.47 -15.23
C ASN A 744 12.72 17.71 -16.06
N GLU A 745 11.43 17.88 -15.74
CA GLU A 745 10.35 17.24 -16.50
C GLU A 745 10.28 17.76 -17.94
N LYS A 746 10.54 19.05 -18.15
CA LYS A 746 10.66 19.63 -19.50
C LYS A 746 11.80 19.00 -20.29
N GLN A 747 12.99 18.88 -19.70
CA GLN A 747 14.15 18.27 -20.35
C GLN A 747 13.89 16.81 -20.74
N ARG A 748 13.22 16.06 -19.87
CA ARG A 748 12.80 14.69 -20.16
C ARG A 748 11.85 14.62 -21.35
N LEU A 749 10.81 15.47 -21.37
CA LEU A 749 9.88 15.53 -22.49
C LEU A 749 10.58 15.89 -23.79
N GLN A 750 11.64 16.70 -23.76
CA GLN A 750 12.46 17.03 -24.93
C GLN A 750 13.31 15.84 -25.42
N ALA A 751 13.78 14.98 -24.50
CA ALA A 751 14.60 13.80 -24.83
C ALA A 751 13.79 12.66 -25.49
N LEU A 752 12.48 12.60 -25.27
CA LEU A 752 11.60 11.64 -25.94
C LEU A 752 11.40 12.04 -27.41
N SER A 753 11.96 11.25 -28.34
CA SER A 753 11.82 11.44 -29.79
C SER A 753 10.40 11.11 -30.28
N HIS A 754 9.59 12.11 -30.67
CA HIS A 754 8.71 12.18 -31.88
C HIS A 754 7.47 13.14 -31.76
N LEU A 755 7.36 14.08 -32.71
CA LEU A 755 6.16 14.78 -33.29
C LEU A 755 5.19 15.64 -32.42
N ASP A 756 4.43 16.53 -33.10
CA ASP A 756 3.51 17.63 -32.70
C ASP A 756 2.80 17.60 -31.33
N GLN A 757 2.55 16.43 -30.74
CA GLN A 757 1.94 16.31 -29.40
C GLN A 757 2.94 16.62 -28.28
N GLN A 758 4.23 16.43 -28.53
CA GLN A 758 5.33 16.79 -27.63
C GLN A 758 5.40 18.31 -27.39
N ASP A 759 5.23 19.12 -28.43
CA ASP A 759 5.21 20.57 -28.33
C ASP A 759 4.07 21.06 -27.43
N LYS A 760 2.91 20.40 -27.50
CA LYS A 760 1.77 20.67 -26.61
C LYS A 760 2.10 20.34 -25.16
N ALA A 761 2.73 19.19 -24.90
CA ALA A 761 3.12 18.77 -23.55
C ALA A 761 4.18 19.71 -22.94
N ILE A 762 5.21 20.07 -23.71
CA ILE A 762 6.25 21.03 -23.30
C ILE A 762 5.62 22.40 -23.04
N HIS A 763 4.74 22.88 -23.93
CA HIS A 763 4.03 24.14 -23.73
C HIS A 763 3.18 24.15 -22.45
N ASN A 764 2.52 23.04 -22.13
CA ASN A 764 1.76 22.89 -20.89
C ASN A 764 2.67 22.96 -19.65
N VAL A 765 3.82 22.29 -19.68
CA VAL A 765 4.84 22.36 -18.60
C VAL A 765 5.35 23.79 -18.43
N GLU A 766 5.71 24.49 -19.51
CA GLU A 766 6.18 25.88 -19.45
C GLU A 766 5.11 26.83 -18.88
N LYS A 767 3.86 26.70 -19.34
CA LYS A 767 2.73 27.48 -18.85
C LYS A 767 2.51 27.24 -17.35
N ARG A 768 2.65 25.99 -16.92
CA ARG A 768 2.51 25.58 -15.52
C ARG A 768 3.64 26.13 -14.64
N LEU A 769 4.88 26.03 -15.10
CA LEU A 769 6.06 26.61 -14.45
C LEU A 769 5.89 28.13 -14.25
N GLN A 770 5.53 28.85 -15.31
CA GLN A 770 5.31 30.31 -15.24
C GLN A 770 4.17 30.67 -14.28
N LYS A 771 3.02 29.98 -14.38
CA LYS A 771 1.85 30.24 -13.53
C LYS A 771 2.15 29.95 -12.05
N GLY A 772 2.83 28.84 -11.74
CA GLY A 772 3.15 28.46 -10.37
C GLY A 772 4.16 29.41 -9.71
N LEU A 773 5.24 29.78 -10.41
CA LEU A 773 6.21 30.76 -9.90
C LEU A 773 5.57 32.13 -9.64
N ALA A 774 4.68 32.57 -10.52
CA ALA A 774 3.97 33.84 -10.37
C ALA A 774 3.02 33.81 -9.16
N LEU A 775 2.31 32.71 -8.91
CA LEU A 775 1.42 32.56 -7.76
C LEU A 775 2.21 32.46 -6.45
N LEU A 776 3.30 31.69 -6.39
CA LEU A 776 4.17 31.65 -5.22
C LEU A 776 4.69 33.04 -4.85
N ALA A 777 5.08 33.85 -5.84
CA ALA A 777 5.55 35.22 -5.60
C ALA A 777 4.45 36.16 -5.08
N LYS A 778 3.24 36.08 -5.66
CA LYS A 778 2.19 37.08 -5.45
C LYS A 778 1.17 36.72 -4.39
N ASN A 779 0.84 35.43 -4.24
CA ASN A 779 -0.25 34.96 -3.40
C ASN A 779 0.22 34.45 -2.04
N SER A 780 1.53 34.21 -1.84
CA SER A 780 2.04 33.80 -0.54
C SER A 780 1.82 34.88 0.50
N GLN A 781 1.10 34.52 1.54
CA GLN A 781 0.69 35.41 2.63
C GLN A 781 0.98 34.77 3.99
N TYR A 782 0.89 35.56 5.05
CA TYR A 782 0.86 35.02 6.41
C TYR A 782 -0.30 35.63 7.19
N ARG A 783 -0.80 34.86 8.15
CA ARG A 783 -1.82 35.29 9.11
C ARG A 783 -1.34 35.04 10.54
N LEU A 784 -1.79 35.86 11.48
CA LEU A 784 -1.60 35.61 12.91
C LEU A 784 -2.69 34.66 13.38
N ASP A 785 -2.29 33.50 13.89
CA ASP A 785 -3.21 32.41 14.27
C ASP A 785 -3.33 32.28 15.80
N GLY A 786 -2.23 32.54 16.52
CA GLY A 786 -2.20 32.54 17.98
C GLY A 786 -1.39 33.70 18.57
N LEU A 787 -1.85 34.25 19.70
CA LEU A 787 -1.17 35.33 20.43
C LEU A 787 -1.21 35.07 21.94
N ARG A 788 -0.04 35.01 22.56
CA ARG A 788 0.10 34.86 24.01
C ARG A 788 0.90 36.01 24.61
N ILE A 789 0.25 36.76 25.49
CA ILE A 789 0.84 37.89 26.22
C ILE A 789 1.29 37.39 27.59
N MET A 790 2.56 37.59 27.92
CA MET A 790 3.14 37.18 29.19
C MET A 790 3.70 38.38 29.94
N VAL A 791 3.29 38.52 31.19
CA VAL A 791 3.78 39.57 32.08
C VAL A 791 4.56 38.93 33.22
N THR A 792 5.80 39.37 33.42
CA THR A 792 6.65 38.80 34.49
C THR A 792 6.23 39.26 35.87
N ILE A 793 6.19 38.31 36.79
CA ILE A 793 5.96 38.53 38.22
C ILE A 793 7.10 37.90 39.03
N SER A 794 7.35 38.47 40.21
CA SER A 794 8.42 38.05 41.13
C SER A 794 8.15 36.75 41.91
#